data_AF-A1SFH1-F1
#
_entry.id   AF-A1SFH1-F1
#
_cell.length_a   1.000
_cell.length_b   1.000
_cell.length_c   1.000
_cell.angle_alpha   90.00
_cell.angle_beta   90.00
_cell.angle_gamma   90.00
#
_symmetry.space_group_name_H-M   'P 1'
#
loop_
_entity.id
_entity.type
_entity.pdbx_description
1 polymer ?
#
loop_
_entity_poly.entity_id
_entity_poly.type
_entity_poly.pdbx_seq_one_letter_code
_entity_poly.pdbx_strand_id
1 'polypeptide(L)'
;MTGRPSMASSLSKWRQAFEKLDQTPWPGTNRIDDPTQLRGRKRDVSDIAVACLANDLLVIHGASGVGKSSLLTAGLIPELRRRRKTVVYCNRWDAPDDSVAPSAHITEGVLEADPFSLPNGEFESRFGDRLVIVLDQFEEVIRNNPEFAQRVLRWIEDVVGTTSARFVVSLRSEQEHELAGLYTKPFARRGRVEIPAITNPRIIELIIGGPRDSSTEQSTEGRRLPIADDAIDALREAWQASQADENSTKWDRPGLLHLQAALYVLWMRRSAKSGGDDGLGHIALTDVTGLIREVAKRHGLGRASAQAALLAYALELSVSWKVENCESACMSTRTWQGVPAAIVNQTKWIFRDITEHLSSGGYKTPRDMWELSREVIGHLHRPAHAAVQPVAQKLYNGLDPEWLSAREVVQTEASSGEGNQYGLQPDWLGAERPSFSADMRDGGPSPRQLGSGPAAGLTNTDVMFELFRCYFFALEWLKHAKIAQLESKRDSKIVILTHDRYSAGLARWHGSQVGSFKEAVERLASHRGEDLAWHDVGGKVRSAAATRLVVNANWRSCAIHDTDFSGVTFVNCDFAGSTFESCVFDGATFVNCILDQVDFVRCAIKGRPTWPEKAVLDRLADEAVAKAPEFRLAAPSELTDALRALQAPSSTRITSTTHFHLYARESGTPAVTASGRAPAPKPTREPTLPLKPGGLTVCGGRLSSLTFRTCDFLGPNATVSLHHIAGTSLEICEQRVGTFDIFAAGIRGLTVTRPVEDLDEAAPSGASSNRGGPRQFTLNVHRARVINAWFGVNLKGKASFDDCLILQLVNASESFTPTLLRSRYFGLVNAETPKDLLVEPKGSIEIADAGIETLGGLAPELVGLSRNIDFRESVPDLAVDSKEE
;
A
#
# COMPACT_ATOMS: atom_id res chain seq x y z
N MET A 1 -11.28 -41.59 -17.25
CA MET A 1 -10.68 -40.23 -17.25
C MET A 1 -11.63 -39.28 -16.54
N THR A 2 -11.52 -39.16 -15.22
CA THR A 2 -12.25 -38.14 -14.45
C THR A 2 -11.46 -36.84 -14.58
N GLY A 3 -11.90 -35.94 -15.46
CA GLY A 3 -11.27 -34.64 -15.64
C GLY A 3 -11.20 -33.93 -14.29
N ARG A 4 -9.99 -33.60 -13.83
CA ARG A 4 -9.83 -32.73 -12.66
C ARG A 4 -10.48 -31.39 -13.01
N PRO A 5 -11.38 -30.85 -12.17
CA PRO A 5 -11.94 -29.53 -12.42
C PRO A 5 -10.79 -28.52 -12.53
N SER A 6 -10.78 -27.74 -13.61
CA SER A 6 -9.86 -26.63 -13.78
C SER A 6 -10.00 -25.71 -12.56
N MET A 7 -8.96 -25.62 -11.74
CA MET A 7 -8.99 -24.73 -10.58
C MET A 7 -8.98 -23.29 -11.09
N ALA A 8 -10.10 -22.59 -10.93
CA ALA A 8 -10.18 -21.16 -11.25
C ALA A 8 -9.06 -20.38 -10.51
N SER A 9 -8.42 -19.50 -11.26
CA SER A 9 -7.28 -18.66 -10.84
C SER A 9 -7.58 -17.75 -9.65
N SER A 10 -6.52 -17.41 -8.90
CA SER A 10 -6.42 -16.41 -7.83
C SER A 10 -7.02 -15.06 -8.21
N LEU A 11 -6.89 -14.68 -9.47
CA LEU A 11 -7.53 -13.47 -9.97
C LEU A 11 -9.02 -13.66 -10.29
N SER A 12 -9.41 -14.76 -10.95
CA SER A 12 -10.80 -14.99 -11.40
C SER A 12 -11.81 -15.06 -10.27
N LYS A 13 -11.49 -15.81 -9.22
CA LYS A 13 -12.36 -15.92 -8.03
C LYS A 13 -12.37 -14.62 -7.20
N TRP A 14 -11.31 -13.79 -7.22
CA TRP A 14 -11.35 -12.43 -6.66
C TRP A 14 -12.32 -11.55 -7.46
N ARG A 15 -12.25 -11.59 -8.80
CA ARG A 15 -13.19 -10.84 -9.67
C ARG A 15 -14.64 -11.23 -9.38
N GLN A 16 -14.94 -12.53 -9.28
CA GLN A 16 -16.28 -13.02 -8.93
C GLN A 16 -16.73 -12.54 -7.54
N ALA A 17 -15.84 -12.56 -6.54
CA ALA A 17 -16.14 -12.05 -5.21
C ALA A 17 -16.41 -10.54 -5.22
N PHE A 18 -15.60 -9.77 -5.96
CA PHE A 18 -15.80 -8.34 -6.15
C PHE A 18 -17.13 -8.06 -6.87
N GLU A 19 -17.44 -8.75 -7.97
CA GLU A 19 -18.70 -8.60 -8.70
C GLU A 19 -19.90 -8.87 -7.82
N LYS A 20 -19.83 -9.87 -6.93
CA LYS A 20 -20.89 -10.13 -5.95
C LYS A 20 -21.07 -8.99 -4.95
N LEU A 21 -19.97 -8.38 -4.51
CA LEU A 21 -20.00 -7.26 -3.56
C LEU A 21 -20.41 -5.93 -4.22
N ASP A 22 -20.02 -5.69 -5.48
CA ASP A 22 -20.28 -4.46 -6.23
C ASP A 22 -21.62 -4.46 -6.98
N GLN A 23 -22.44 -5.50 -6.79
CA GLN A 23 -23.76 -5.63 -7.41
C GLN A 23 -24.73 -4.54 -6.95
N THR A 24 -25.28 -3.81 -7.93
CA THR A 24 -26.25 -2.72 -7.72
C THR A 24 -27.39 -2.82 -8.74
N PRO A 25 -28.65 -2.52 -8.36
CA PRO A 25 -29.78 -2.46 -9.30
C PRO A 25 -29.64 -1.37 -10.37
N TRP A 26 -28.81 -0.36 -10.10
CA TRP A 26 -28.59 0.75 -11.01
C TRP A 26 -27.31 0.53 -11.82
N PRO A 27 -27.29 0.90 -13.11
CA PRO A 27 -26.14 0.65 -13.98
C PRO A 27 -24.88 1.39 -13.54
N GLY A 28 -24.99 2.45 -12.73
CA GLY A 28 -23.83 3.19 -12.25
C GLY A 28 -23.14 3.94 -13.39
N THR A 29 -21.84 3.74 -13.53
CA THR A 29 -21.03 4.28 -14.64
C THR A 29 -21.03 3.39 -15.87
N ASN A 30 -21.72 2.26 -15.82
CA ASN A 30 -21.74 1.31 -16.92
C ASN A 30 -22.48 1.89 -18.11
N ARG A 31 -21.95 1.60 -19.30
CA ARG A 31 -22.73 1.75 -20.53
C ARG A 31 -23.97 0.85 -20.41
N ILE A 32 -25.13 1.45 -20.59
CA ILE A 32 -26.39 0.72 -20.72
C ILE A 32 -26.45 0.17 -22.14
N ASP A 33 -26.52 -1.16 -22.25
CA ASP A 33 -26.70 -1.87 -23.53
C ASP A 33 -28.12 -2.45 -23.69
N ASP A 34 -28.86 -2.58 -22.59
CA ASP A 34 -30.26 -3.03 -22.61
C ASP A 34 -31.22 -1.85 -22.91
N PRO A 35 -32.00 -1.90 -24.00
CA PRO A 35 -33.02 -0.89 -24.32
C PRO A 35 -34.03 -0.64 -23.18
N THR A 36 -34.30 -1.63 -22.32
CA THR A 36 -35.27 -1.49 -21.22
C THR A 36 -34.75 -0.59 -20.09
N GLN A 37 -33.43 -0.46 -19.98
CA GLN A 37 -32.75 0.38 -18.99
C GLN A 37 -32.57 1.83 -19.47
N LEU A 38 -32.67 2.09 -20.78
CA LEU A 38 -32.53 3.44 -21.35
C LEU A 38 -33.80 4.29 -21.12
N ARG A 39 -33.90 4.92 -19.95
CA ARG A 39 -35.05 5.75 -19.56
C ARG A 39 -34.93 7.18 -20.11
N GLY A 40 -36.08 7.77 -20.46
CA GLY A 40 -36.18 9.19 -20.84
C GLY A 40 -35.67 9.58 -22.24
N ARG A 41 -35.00 8.67 -22.95
CA ARG A 41 -34.40 8.94 -24.27
C ARG A 41 -35.21 8.43 -25.46
N LYS A 42 -36.45 7.95 -25.27
CA LYS A 42 -37.27 7.39 -26.35
C LYS A 42 -37.49 8.37 -27.51
N ARG A 43 -37.77 9.64 -27.18
CA ARG A 43 -37.95 10.70 -28.17
C ARG A 43 -36.64 11.01 -28.89
N ASP A 44 -35.56 11.22 -28.14
CA ASP A 44 -34.22 11.46 -28.70
C ASP A 44 -33.81 10.35 -29.67
N VAL A 45 -33.99 9.07 -29.30
CA VAL A 45 -33.71 7.92 -30.17
C VAL A 45 -34.53 7.97 -31.46
N SER A 46 -35.83 8.26 -31.37
CA SER A 46 -36.70 8.37 -32.56
C SER A 46 -36.26 9.52 -33.47
N ASP A 47 -36.02 10.70 -32.89
CA ASP A 47 -35.65 11.92 -33.62
C ASP A 47 -34.28 11.76 -34.28
N ILE A 48 -33.31 11.16 -33.57
CA ILE A 48 -31.96 10.85 -34.08
C ILE A 48 -32.01 9.77 -35.16
N ALA A 49 -32.87 8.75 -35.02
CA ALA A 49 -33.03 7.74 -36.06
C ALA A 49 -33.62 8.34 -37.35
N VAL A 50 -34.58 9.27 -37.22
CA VAL A 50 -35.11 10.02 -38.37
C VAL A 50 -34.02 10.90 -38.99
N ALA A 51 -33.28 11.65 -38.17
CA ALA A 51 -32.18 12.50 -38.63
C ALA A 51 -31.07 11.68 -39.31
N CYS A 52 -30.74 10.51 -38.77
CA CYS A 52 -29.77 9.59 -39.34
C CYS A 52 -30.21 9.12 -40.72
N LEU A 53 -31.48 8.77 -40.92
CA LEU A 53 -31.98 8.33 -42.22
C LEU A 53 -32.07 9.48 -43.25
N ALA A 54 -32.27 10.71 -42.78
CA ALA A 54 -32.40 11.90 -43.62
C ALA A 54 -31.05 12.49 -44.08
N ASN A 55 -29.95 12.13 -43.43
CA ASN A 55 -28.63 12.69 -43.67
C ASN A 55 -27.60 11.60 -44.00
N ASP A 56 -26.62 11.93 -44.83
CA ASP A 56 -25.53 11.00 -45.17
C ASP A 56 -24.48 10.97 -44.05
N LEU A 57 -24.33 12.10 -43.34
CA LEU A 57 -23.50 12.25 -42.15
C LEU A 57 -24.30 12.93 -41.04
N LEU A 58 -24.38 12.29 -39.88
CA LEU A 58 -24.97 12.80 -38.66
C LEU A 58 -23.91 12.94 -37.56
N VAL A 59 -23.67 14.16 -37.10
CA VAL A 59 -22.80 14.41 -35.94
C VAL A 59 -23.65 14.52 -34.68
N ILE A 60 -23.40 13.65 -33.72
CA ILE A 60 -24.00 13.65 -32.39
C ILE A 60 -22.95 14.18 -31.41
N HIS A 61 -23.29 15.23 -30.67
CA HIS A 61 -22.38 15.76 -29.64
C HIS A 61 -23.10 16.02 -28.33
N GLY A 62 -22.34 16.05 -27.24
CA GLY A 62 -22.87 16.33 -25.92
C GLY A 62 -21.78 16.26 -24.84
N ALA A 63 -22.04 16.84 -23.69
CA ALA A 63 -21.13 16.81 -22.55
C ALA A 63 -20.78 15.37 -22.12
N SER A 64 -19.70 15.20 -21.36
CA SER A 64 -19.37 13.91 -20.75
C SER A 64 -20.50 13.44 -19.81
N GLY A 65 -20.82 12.14 -19.83
CA GLY A 65 -21.81 11.57 -18.92
C GLY A 65 -23.29 11.84 -19.24
N VAL A 66 -23.64 12.50 -20.35
CA VAL A 66 -25.06 12.68 -20.76
C VAL A 66 -25.73 11.40 -21.29
N GLY A 67 -24.96 10.31 -21.40
CA GLY A 67 -25.43 9.00 -21.87
C GLY A 67 -25.38 8.83 -23.39
N LYS A 68 -24.41 9.46 -24.10
CA LYS A 68 -24.26 9.32 -25.57
C LYS A 68 -24.11 7.85 -25.99
N SER A 69 -23.10 7.16 -25.48
CA SER A 69 -22.84 5.75 -25.82
C SER A 69 -24.02 4.85 -25.49
N SER A 70 -24.67 5.05 -24.33
CA SER A 70 -25.88 4.32 -23.97
C SER A 70 -27.07 4.62 -24.89
N LEU A 71 -27.24 5.87 -25.31
CA LEU A 71 -28.26 6.24 -26.30
C LEU A 71 -27.98 5.56 -27.63
N LEU A 72 -26.71 5.43 -28.02
CA LEU A 72 -26.32 4.72 -29.25
C LEU A 72 -26.59 3.22 -29.13
N THR A 73 -26.03 2.55 -28.12
CA THR A 73 -26.06 1.08 -28.02
C THR A 73 -27.42 0.53 -27.61
N ALA A 74 -28.06 1.09 -26.59
CA ALA A 74 -29.38 0.64 -26.12
C ALA A 74 -30.55 1.29 -26.88
N GLY A 75 -30.32 2.38 -27.61
CA GLY A 75 -31.38 3.15 -28.27
C GLY A 75 -31.31 3.13 -29.78
N LEU A 76 -30.37 3.90 -30.35
CA LEU A 76 -30.29 4.19 -31.78
C LEU A 76 -29.99 2.93 -32.59
N ILE A 77 -29.02 2.11 -32.19
CA ILE A 77 -28.62 0.91 -32.93
C ILE A 77 -29.79 -0.10 -33.01
N PRO A 78 -30.47 -0.46 -31.91
CA PRO A 78 -31.69 -1.28 -31.96
C PRO A 78 -32.79 -0.67 -32.83
N GLU A 79 -33.00 0.64 -32.78
CA GLU A 79 -33.99 1.35 -33.60
C GLU A 79 -33.67 1.23 -35.10
N LEU A 80 -32.42 1.50 -35.49
CA LEU A 80 -31.95 1.39 -36.87
C LEU A 80 -32.05 -0.05 -37.39
N ARG A 81 -31.68 -1.05 -36.58
CA ARG A 81 -31.85 -2.47 -36.90
C ARG A 81 -33.33 -2.83 -37.11
N ARG A 82 -34.25 -2.31 -36.28
CA ARG A 82 -35.69 -2.52 -36.47
C ARG A 82 -36.21 -1.92 -37.79
N ARG A 83 -35.57 -0.85 -38.26
CA ARG A 83 -35.79 -0.24 -39.58
C ARG A 83 -35.02 -0.93 -40.71
N ARG A 84 -34.53 -2.16 -40.48
CA ARG A 84 -33.81 -3.01 -41.44
C ARG A 84 -32.51 -2.40 -41.97
N LYS A 85 -31.82 -1.60 -41.15
CA LYS A 85 -30.47 -1.13 -41.44
C LYS A 85 -29.43 -2.11 -40.87
N THR A 86 -28.36 -2.30 -41.62
CA THR A 86 -27.15 -2.97 -41.16
C THR A 86 -26.30 -1.93 -40.46
N VAL A 87 -26.04 -2.14 -39.16
CA VAL A 87 -25.32 -1.17 -38.34
C VAL A 87 -23.95 -1.72 -37.97
N VAL A 88 -22.93 -1.00 -38.39
CA VAL A 88 -21.50 -1.20 -38.09
C VAL A 88 -21.18 -0.26 -36.94
N TYR A 89 -20.86 -0.78 -35.75
CA TYR A 89 -20.56 0.03 -34.58
C TYR A 89 -19.08 -0.05 -34.24
N CYS A 90 -18.42 1.09 -34.21
CA CYS A 90 -17.03 1.22 -33.80
C CYS A 90 -16.95 2.17 -32.60
N ASN A 91 -16.43 1.67 -31.49
CA ASN A 91 -16.17 2.43 -30.27
C ASN A 91 -14.77 2.14 -29.70
N ARG A 92 -13.89 1.54 -30.52
CA ARG A 92 -12.52 1.21 -30.16
C ARG A 92 -11.58 1.97 -31.07
N TRP A 93 -10.78 2.84 -30.45
CA TRP A 93 -9.84 3.73 -31.13
C TRP A 93 -8.40 3.43 -30.76
N ASP A 94 -8.12 2.16 -30.45
CA ASP A 94 -6.76 1.67 -30.20
C ASP A 94 -5.85 2.15 -31.33
N ALA A 95 -4.72 2.77 -30.99
CA ALA A 95 -3.91 3.54 -31.94
C ALA A 95 -3.42 2.64 -33.10
N PRO A 96 -4.08 2.65 -34.27
CA PRO A 96 -3.70 1.74 -35.34
C PRO A 96 -2.35 2.17 -35.90
N ASP A 97 -1.62 1.23 -36.48
CA ASP A 97 -0.44 1.58 -37.27
C ASP A 97 -0.84 2.55 -38.39
N ASP A 98 0.03 3.51 -38.71
CA ASP A 98 -0.23 4.51 -39.76
C ASP A 98 -0.36 3.85 -41.14
N SER A 99 0.08 2.59 -41.26
CA SER A 99 -0.15 1.73 -42.42
C SER A 99 -1.59 1.20 -42.53
N VAL A 100 -2.32 1.03 -41.42
CA VAL A 100 -3.67 0.43 -41.42
C VAL A 100 -4.65 1.41 -42.07
N ALA A 101 -5.39 0.93 -43.07
CA ALA A 101 -6.43 1.72 -43.71
C ALA A 101 -7.60 1.97 -42.73
N PRO A 102 -8.19 3.19 -42.69
CA PRO A 102 -9.36 3.47 -41.85
C PRO A 102 -10.50 2.45 -41.98
N SER A 103 -10.77 2.01 -43.20
CA SER A 103 -11.77 0.98 -43.49
C SER A 103 -11.44 -0.37 -42.84
N ALA A 104 -10.18 -0.79 -42.86
CA ALA A 104 -9.74 -2.04 -42.25
C ALA A 104 -9.90 -1.99 -40.73
N HIS A 105 -9.44 -0.92 -40.08
CA HIS A 105 -9.58 -0.72 -38.62
C HIS A 105 -11.05 -0.75 -38.17
N ILE A 106 -11.91 -0.01 -38.88
CA ILE A 106 -13.35 0.04 -38.54
C ILE A 106 -14.00 -1.33 -38.77
N THR A 107 -13.57 -2.08 -39.78
CA THR A 107 -14.09 -3.43 -40.06
C THR A 107 -13.61 -4.45 -39.03
N GLU A 108 -12.35 -4.36 -38.60
CA GLU A 108 -11.78 -5.22 -37.56
C GLU A 108 -12.51 -5.03 -36.22
N GLY A 109 -12.78 -3.78 -35.84
CA GLY A 109 -13.59 -3.47 -34.66
C GLY A 109 -15.04 -3.99 -34.73
N VAL A 110 -15.51 -4.40 -35.91
CA VAL A 110 -16.88 -4.89 -36.16
C VAL A 110 -16.96 -6.41 -36.21
N LEU A 111 -15.89 -7.08 -36.67
CA LEU A 111 -15.82 -8.55 -36.76
C LEU A 111 -15.86 -9.25 -35.39
N GLU A 112 -15.52 -8.53 -34.31
CA GLU A 112 -15.71 -9.04 -32.94
C GLU A 112 -17.18 -9.05 -32.47
N ALA A 113 -18.06 -8.28 -33.12
CA ALA A 113 -19.46 -8.10 -32.68
C ALA A 113 -20.49 -8.90 -33.48
N ASP A 114 -20.13 -9.40 -34.68
CA ASP A 114 -20.99 -10.23 -35.54
C ASP A 114 -20.13 -11.05 -36.54
N PRO A 115 -20.26 -12.39 -36.68
CA PRO A 115 -19.29 -13.25 -37.38
C PRO A 115 -19.27 -13.15 -38.91
N PHE A 116 -19.94 -12.16 -39.50
CA PHE A 116 -19.93 -12.01 -40.95
C PHE A 116 -18.59 -11.42 -41.39
N SER A 117 -17.63 -12.31 -41.67
CA SER A 117 -16.38 -12.02 -42.37
C SER A 117 -16.70 -11.29 -43.69
N LEU A 118 -16.51 -9.98 -43.72
CA LEU A 118 -16.68 -9.16 -44.92
C LEU A 118 -15.30 -8.87 -45.51
N PRO A 119 -15.02 -9.28 -46.76
CA PRO A 119 -13.80 -8.88 -47.46
C PRO A 119 -13.71 -7.36 -47.58
N ASN A 120 -12.50 -6.82 -47.40
CA ASN A 120 -12.20 -5.40 -47.53
C ASN A 120 -12.74 -4.83 -48.86
N GLY A 121 -13.68 -3.89 -48.79
CA GLY A 121 -14.18 -3.13 -49.95
C GLY A 121 -15.54 -3.55 -50.52
N GLU A 122 -16.20 -4.60 -50.01
CA GLU A 122 -17.51 -5.05 -50.52
C GLU A 122 -18.75 -4.54 -49.74
N PHE A 123 -18.57 -3.62 -48.79
CA PHE A 123 -19.69 -3.05 -48.02
C PHE A 123 -20.81 -2.50 -48.92
N GLU A 124 -20.40 -1.91 -50.03
CA GLU A 124 -21.28 -1.20 -50.93
C GLU A 124 -22.16 -2.11 -51.78
N SER A 125 -21.54 -3.12 -52.41
CA SER A 125 -22.25 -4.08 -53.27
C SER A 125 -23.25 -4.91 -52.48
N ARG A 126 -22.97 -5.15 -51.20
CA ARG A 126 -23.76 -6.04 -50.35
C ARG A 126 -24.88 -5.34 -49.58
N PHE A 127 -24.65 -4.11 -49.10
CA PHE A 127 -25.61 -3.44 -48.20
C PHE A 127 -26.25 -2.18 -48.79
N GLY A 128 -25.61 -1.52 -49.76
CA GLY A 128 -26.12 -0.30 -50.39
C GLY A 128 -26.66 0.73 -49.38
N ASP A 129 -27.90 1.18 -49.59
CA ASP A 129 -28.56 2.20 -48.76
C ASP A 129 -28.91 1.72 -47.35
N ARG A 130 -28.68 0.44 -47.02
CA ARG A 130 -28.99 -0.15 -45.72
C ARG A 130 -27.86 0.00 -44.72
N LEU A 131 -26.66 0.39 -45.15
CA LEU A 131 -25.49 0.49 -44.28
C LEU A 131 -25.50 1.79 -43.45
N VAL A 132 -25.32 1.64 -42.14
CA VAL A 132 -25.07 2.74 -41.21
C VAL A 132 -23.82 2.43 -40.39
N ILE A 133 -22.85 3.33 -40.39
CA ILE A 133 -21.60 3.21 -39.63
C ILE A 133 -21.66 4.20 -38.47
N VAL A 134 -21.59 3.70 -37.25
CA VAL A 134 -21.64 4.47 -36.01
C VAL A 134 -20.23 4.50 -35.41
N LEU A 135 -19.63 5.68 -35.36
CA LEU A 135 -18.32 5.97 -34.78
C LEU A 135 -18.55 6.66 -33.43
N ASP A 136 -18.51 5.91 -32.35
CA ASP A 136 -18.74 6.43 -30.99
C ASP A 136 -17.44 6.82 -30.31
N GLN A 137 -17.47 7.84 -29.44
CA GLN A 137 -16.30 8.39 -28.75
C GLN A 137 -15.17 8.81 -29.71
N PHE A 138 -15.52 9.38 -30.87
CA PHE A 138 -14.55 9.78 -31.89
C PHE A 138 -13.55 10.84 -31.37
N GLU A 139 -13.84 11.52 -30.25
CA GLU A 139 -12.85 12.38 -29.59
C GLU A 139 -11.57 11.66 -29.15
N GLU A 140 -11.65 10.35 -28.91
CA GLU A 140 -10.50 9.57 -28.43
C GLU A 140 -9.44 9.43 -29.52
N VAL A 141 -9.86 9.12 -30.76
CA VAL A 141 -8.92 9.09 -31.90
C VAL A 141 -8.36 10.48 -32.22
N ILE A 142 -9.17 11.53 -32.12
CA ILE A 142 -8.71 12.92 -32.32
C ILE A 142 -7.60 13.26 -31.32
N ARG A 143 -7.76 12.88 -30.05
CA ARG A 143 -6.78 13.17 -29.00
C ARG A 143 -5.53 12.30 -29.12
N ASN A 144 -5.69 11.02 -29.42
CA ASN A 144 -4.63 10.03 -29.30
C ASN A 144 -3.83 9.84 -30.60
N ASN A 145 -4.46 10.01 -31.78
CA ASN A 145 -3.82 9.92 -33.10
C ASN A 145 -4.51 10.90 -34.09
N PRO A 146 -4.17 12.20 -34.04
CA PRO A 146 -4.78 13.21 -34.92
C PRO A 146 -4.60 12.91 -36.41
N GLU A 147 -3.47 12.33 -36.82
CA GLU A 147 -3.20 11.99 -38.22
C GLU A 147 -4.13 10.88 -38.73
N PHE A 148 -4.31 9.82 -37.93
CA PHE A 148 -5.27 8.77 -38.25
C PHE A 148 -6.70 9.30 -38.22
N ALA A 149 -7.06 10.17 -37.27
CA ALA A 149 -8.35 10.85 -37.26
C ALA A 149 -8.60 11.57 -38.60
N GLN A 150 -7.62 12.34 -39.11
CA GLN A 150 -7.73 13.01 -40.42
C GLN A 150 -7.85 12.03 -41.59
N ARG A 151 -7.23 10.84 -41.51
CA ARG A 151 -7.41 9.78 -42.51
C ARG A 151 -8.82 9.18 -42.45
N VAL A 152 -9.35 8.93 -41.25
CA VAL A 152 -10.73 8.47 -41.05
C VAL A 152 -11.71 9.51 -41.58
N LEU A 153 -11.51 10.79 -41.28
CA LEU A 153 -12.34 11.88 -41.80
C LEU A 153 -12.34 11.88 -43.32
N ARG A 154 -11.17 11.88 -43.98
CA ARG A 154 -11.07 11.80 -45.46
C ARG A 154 -11.76 10.57 -46.04
N TRP A 155 -11.63 9.43 -45.38
CA TRP A 155 -12.30 8.21 -45.78
C TRP A 155 -13.82 8.32 -45.67
N ILE A 156 -14.35 8.95 -44.61
CA ILE A 156 -15.79 9.25 -44.50
C ILE A 156 -16.23 10.15 -45.67
N GLU A 157 -15.45 11.17 -46.05
CA GLU A 157 -15.80 12.03 -47.19
C GLU A 157 -15.89 11.23 -48.50
N ASP A 158 -14.90 10.37 -48.75
CA ASP A 158 -14.83 9.53 -49.95
C ASP A 158 -16.02 8.56 -50.01
N VAL A 159 -16.32 7.87 -48.90
CA VAL A 159 -17.44 6.93 -48.82
C VAL A 159 -18.78 7.65 -48.96
N VAL A 160 -18.98 8.81 -48.33
CA VAL A 160 -20.24 9.56 -48.49
C VAL A 160 -20.40 10.12 -49.90
N GLY A 161 -19.30 10.48 -50.57
CA GLY A 161 -19.33 11.00 -51.94
C GLY A 161 -19.55 9.94 -53.02
N THR A 162 -19.16 8.69 -52.76
CA THR A 162 -19.20 7.58 -53.73
C THR A 162 -20.35 6.61 -53.47
N THR A 163 -20.83 6.53 -52.23
CA THR A 163 -21.77 5.48 -51.78
C THR A 163 -23.08 6.04 -51.23
N SER A 164 -24.01 5.13 -50.86
CA SER A 164 -25.23 5.48 -50.11
C SER A 164 -25.17 5.10 -48.62
N ALA A 165 -23.96 4.80 -48.12
CA ALA A 165 -23.73 4.53 -46.71
C ALA A 165 -23.92 5.79 -45.87
N ARG A 166 -24.41 5.60 -44.64
CA ARG A 166 -24.64 6.70 -43.70
C ARG A 166 -23.70 6.61 -42.52
N PHE A 167 -23.24 7.75 -42.03
CA PHE A 167 -22.35 7.85 -40.87
C PHE A 167 -23.04 8.54 -39.69
N VAL A 168 -22.80 8.01 -38.49
CA VAL A 168 -23.13 8.65 -37.23
C VAL A 168 -21.83 8.81 -36.46
N VAL A 169 -21.39 10.04 -36.22
CA VAL A 169 -20.17 10.34 -35.47
C VAL A 169 -20.56 10.94 -34.13
N SER A 170 -20.22 10.27 -33.02
CA SER A 170 -20.49 10.73 -31.66
C SER A 170 -19.21 11.24 -31.01
N LEU A 171 -19.27 12.45 -30.45
CA LEU A 171 -18.14 13.04 -29.74
C LEU A 171 -18.54 14.00 -28.60
N ARG A 172 -17.55 14.47 -27.84
CA ARG A 172 -17.75 15.56 -26.87
C ARG A 172 -17.94 16.89 -27.55
N SER A 173 -18.79 17.75 -26.96
CA SER A 173 -19.12 19.06 -27.54
C SER A 173 -17.89 19.96 -27.72
N GLU A 174 -16.91 19.88 -26.82
CA GLU A 174 -15.67 20.65 -26.93
C GLU A 174 -14.77 20.23 -28.10
N GLN A 175 -14.91 19.01 -28.64
CA GLN A 175 -14.11 18.51 -29.77
C GLN A 175 -14.80 18.70 -31.11
N GLU A 176 -15.99 19.31 -31.13
CA GLU A 176 -16.77 19.46 -32.35
C GLU A 176 -16.09 20.32 -33.42
N HIS A 177 -15.31 21.30 -32.99
CA HIS A 177 -14.57 22.19 -33.89
C HIS A 177 -13.51 21.45 -34.71
N GLU A 178 -13.01 20.31 -34.25
CA GLU A 178 -12.06 19.46 -34.99
C GLU A 178 -12.71 18.84 -36.24
N LEU A 179 -14.05 18.80 -36.28
CA LEU A 179 -14.80 18.38 -37.47
C LEU A 179 -15.05 19.55 -38.45
N ALA A 180 -14.52 20.76 -38.21
CA ALA A 180 -14.64 21.93 -39.08
C ALA A 180 -14.43 21.60 -40.58
N GLY A 181 -13.40 20.80 -40.88
CA GLY A 181 -13.08 20.37 -42.25
C GLY A 181 -14.18 19.55 -42.92
N LEU A 182 -14.92 18.74 -42.15
CA LEU A 182 -16.08 18.02 -42.65
C LEU A 182 -17.26 18.93 -42.97
N TYR A 183 -17.28 20.20 -42.53
CA TYR A 183 -18.39 21.13 -42.78
C TYR A 183 -18.21 22.00 -44.03
N THR A 184 -16.98 22.17 -44.54
CA THR A 184 -16.69 23.11 -45.64
C THR A 184 -16.90 22.53 -47.05
N LYS A 185 -16.99 21.20 -47.19
CA LYS A 185 -17.16 20.52 -48.49
C LYS A 185 -18.65 20.31 -48.88
N PRO A 186 -18.99 19.98 -50.14
CA PRO A 186 -20.39 19.80 -50.54
C PRO A 186 -20.88 18.38 -50.25
N PHE A 187 -21.25 18.09 -49.01
CA PHE A 187 -22.02 16.88 -48.70
C PHE A 187 -23.49 17.15 -49.02
N ALA A 188 -24.19 16.18 -49.63
CA ALA A 188 -25.56 16.40 -50.09
C ALA A 188 -26.54 16.64 -48.93
N ARG A 189 -26.39 15.96 -47.78
CA ARG A 189 -27.24 16.14 -46.59
C ARG A 189 -26.47 15.90 -45.28
N ARG A 190 -26.37 16.93 -44.42
CA ARG A 190 -25.70 16.85 -43.11
C ARG A 190 -26.65 17.19 -41.97
N GLY A 191 -26.59 16.39 -40.91
CA GLY A 191 -27.33 16.62 -39.68
C GLY A 191 -26.39 16.85 -38.49
N ARG A 192 -26.83 17.67 -37.55
CA ARG A 192 -26.19 17.85 -36.24
C ARG A 192 -27.25 17.70 -35.16
N VAL A 193 -26.96 16.91 -34.13
CA VAL A 193 -27.84 16.75 -32.98
C VAL A 193 -27.02 16.87 -31.69
N GLU A 194 -27.39 17.84 -30.87
CA GLU A 194 -26.90 17.92 -29.49
C GLU A 194 -27.74 16.99 -28.61
N ILE A 195 -27.07 16.20 -27.77
CA ILE A 195 -27.72 15.40 -26.73
C ILE A 195 -27.71 16.22 -25.43
N PRO A 196 -28.84 16.85 -25.06
CA PRO A 196 -28.88 17.64 -23.83
C PRO A 196 -28.78 16.73 -22.61
N ALA A 197 -28.29 17.29 -21.50
CA ALA A 197 -28.38 16.64 -20.20
C ALA A 197 -29.86 16.41 -19.83
N ILE A 198 -30.14 15.29 -19.15
CA ILE A 198 -31.49 15.01 -18.66
C ILE A 198 -31.78 15.93 -17.47
N THR A 199 -32.66 16.92 -17.68
CA THR A 199 -33.07 17.87 -16.64
C THR A 199 -34.52 17.65 -16.18
N ASN A 200 -35.32 16.91 -16.95
CA ASN A 200 -36.73 16.70 -16.66
C ASN A 200 -36.90 15.91 -15.34
N PRO A 201 -37.54 16.49 -14.29
CA PRO A 201 -37.67 15.84 -12.99
C PRO A 201 -38.39 14.50 -13.03
N ARG A 202 -39.38 14.32 -13.93
CA ARG A 202 -40.10 13.05 -14.07
C ARG A 202 -39.21 11.94 -14.63
N ILE A 203 -38.29 12.28 -15.54
CA ILE A 203 -37.33 11.30 -16.07
C ILE A 203 -36.32 10.95 -14.98
N ILE A 204 -35.85 11.92 -14.20
CA ILE A 204 -34.97 11.70 -13.07
C ILE A 204 -35.62 10.78 -12.03
N GLU A 205 -36.89 11.01 -11.70
CA GLU A 205 -37.68 10.14 -10.82
C GLU A 205 -37.74 8.70 -11.34
N LEU A 206 -37.98 8.50 -12.64
CA LEU A 206 -37.96 7.18 -13.27
C LEU A 206 -36.58 6.50 -13.21
N ILE A 207 -35.49 7.27 -13.33
CA ILE A 207 -34.12 6.74 -13.23
C ILE A 207 -33.83 6.33 -11.77
N ILE A 208 -34.21 7.15 -10.80
CA ILE A 208 -34.05 6.88 -9.37
C ILE A 208 -34.82 5.62 -8.98
N GLY A 209 -36.05 5.46 -9.45
CA GLY A 209 -36.88 4.28 -9.18
C GLY A 209 -36.31 2.95 -9.68
N GLY A 210 -35.28 2.97 -10.56
CA GLY A 210 -34.59 1.79 -11.05
C GLY A 210 -35.41 0.95 -12.05
N PRO A 211 -34.91 -0.22 -12.45
CA PRO A 211 -35.65 -1.13 -13.31
C PRO A 211 -36.89 -1.66 -12.57
N ARG A 212 -38.07 -1.11 -12.91
CA ARG A 212 -39.34 -1.81 -12.70
C ARG A 212 -39.44 -2.88 -13.78
N ASP A 213 -39.34 -4.16 -13.41
CA ASP A 213 -39.59 -5.26 -14.34
C ASP A 213 -41.02 -5.12 -14.88
N SER A 214 -41.17 -4.51 -16.05
CA SER A 214 -42.48 -4.37 -16.70
C SER A 214 -43.05 -5.72 -17.19
N SER A 215 -42.22 -6.78 -17.21
CA SER A 215 -42.61 -8.13 -17.62
C SER A 215 -43.21 -8.98 -16.48
N THR A 216 -43.11 -8.54 -15.21
CA THR A 216 -43.72 -9.23 -14.05
C THR A 216 -44.93 -8.50 -13.49
N GLU A 217 -45.58 -7.64 -14.29
CA GLU A 217 -46.86 -7.01 -13.93
C GLU A 217 -48.00 -8.01 -13.63
N GLN A 218 -47.82 -9.32 -13.92
CA GLN A 218 -48.87 -10.32 -13.73
C GLN A 218 -48.62 -11.39 -12.66
N SER A 219 -47.47 -11.43 -11.98
CA SER A 219 -47.29 -12.42 -10.90
C SER A 219 -46.27 -11.98 -9.85
N THR A 220 -46.77 -11.40 -8.76
CA THR A 220 -46.46 -11.66 -7.33
C THR A 220 -46.61 -10.38 -6.51
N GLU A 221 -47.68 -10.32 -5.72
CA GLU A 221 -47.76 -9.45 -4.54
C GLU A 221 -46.50 -9.64 -3.70
N GLY A 222 -45.66 -8.60 -3.59
CA GLY A 222 -44.58 -8.58 -2.58
C GLY A 222 -43.17 -8.19 -3.04
N ARG A 223 -42.87 -8.01 -4.33
CA ARG A 223 -41.53 -7.55 -4.74
C ARG A 223 -41.38 -6.05 -4.48
N ARG A 224 -40.84 -5.71 -3.29
CA ARG A 224 -40.54 -4.32 -2.89
C ARG A 224 -39.56 -3.69 -3.88
N LEU A 225 -39.84 -2.46 -4.31
CA LEU A 225 -38.90 -1.65 -5.07
C LEU A 225 -37.57 -1.49 -4.32
N PRO A 226 -36.44 -1.32 -5.02
CA PRO A 226 -35.13 -1.14 -4.36
C PRO A 226 -35.03 0.17 -3.56
N ILE A 227 -35.96 1.12 -3.76
CA ILE A 227 -36.00 2.41 -3.09
C ILE A 227 -37.44 2.79 -2.74
N ALA A 228 -37.63 3.41 -1.57
CA ALA A 228 -38.93 3.93 -1.09
C ALA A 228 -39.32 5.22 -1.83
N ASP A 229 -40.63 5.44 -2.04
CA ASP A 229 -41.12 6.63 -2.76
C ASP A 229 -40.69 7.95 -2.09
N ASP A 230 -40.67 8.01 -0.76
CA ASP A 230 -40.21 9.19 -0.01
C ASP A 230 -38.69 9.45 -0.16
N ALA A 231 -37.89 8.40 -0.32
CA ALA A 231 -36.48 8.50 -0.67
C ALA A 231 -36.28 8.97 -2.12
N ILE A 232 -37.15 8.57 -3.05
CA ILE A 232 -37.15 9.06 -4.42
C ILE A 232 -37.40 10.57 -4.44
N ASP A 233 -38.43 11.04 -3.72
CA ASP A 233 -38.76 12.46 -3.61
C ASP A 233 -37.58 13.26 -3.05
N ALA A 234 -36.95 12.79 -1.96
CA ALA A 234 -35.80 13.45 -1.37
C ALA A 234 -34.59 13.55 -2.31
N LEU A 235 -34.30 12.51 -3.10
CA LEU A 235 -33.24 12.53 -4.10
C LEU A 235 -33.58 13.43 -5.30
N ARG A 236 -34.85 13.48 -5.72
CA ARG A 236 -35.33 14.40 -6.75
C ARG A 236 -35.16 15.86 -6.31
N GLU A 237 -35.52 16.17 -5.06
CA GLU A 237 -35.29 17.49 -4.49
C GLU A 237 -33.81 17.83 -4.40
N ALA A 238 -32.95 16.88 -3.99
CA ALA A 238 -31.50 17.07 -3.97
C ALA A 238 -30.92 17.34 -5.36
N TRP A 239 -31.40 16.62 -6.37
CA TRP A 239 -31.08 16.87 -7.76
C TRP A 239 -31.49 18.29 -8.19
N GLN A 240 -32.73 18.69 -7.94
CA GLN A 240 -33.22 20.03 -8.29
C GLN A 240 -32.42 21.13 -7.59
N ALA A 241 -32.13 20.97 -6.30
CA ALA A 241 -31.32 21.91 -5.53
C ALA A 241 -29.91 22.06 -6.13
N SER A 242 -29.29 20.96 -6.56
CA SER A 242 -27.98 20.98 -7.20
C SER A 242 -27.96 21.65 -8.59
N GLN A 243 -29.09 21.61 -9.33
CA GLN A 243 -29.21 22.31 -10.61
C GLN A 243 -29.47 23.81 -10.44
N ALA A 244 -30.04 24.22 -9.30
CA ALA A 244 -30.37 25.61 -8.99
C ALA A 244 -29.19 26.43 -8.44
N ASP A 245 -28.05 25.80 -8.14
CA ASP A 245 -26.87 26.50 -7.64
C ASP A 245 -26.21 27.32 -8.77
N GLU A 246 -26.46 28.63 -8.74
CA GLU A 246 -25.90 29.58 -9.71
C GLU A 246 -24.38 29.75 -9.59
N ASN A 247 -23.80 29.47 -8.41
CA ASN A 247 -22.37 29.59 -8.17
C ASN A 247 -21.57 28.42 -8.76
N SER A 248 -22.23 27.30 -9.05
CA SER A 248 -21.62 26.17 -9.72
C SER A 248 -21.27 26.56 -11.16
N THR A 249 -20.00 26.46 -11.53
CA THR A 249 -19.62 26.57 -12.94
C THR A 249 -20.37 25.49 -13.74
N LYS A 250 -20.54 25.70 -15.05
CA LYS A 250 -21.19 24.72 -15.94
C LYS A 250 -20.54 23.31 -15.83
N TRP A 251 -19.25 23.25 -15.47
CA TRP A 251 -18.47 22.02 -15.29
C TRP A 251 -18.60 21.39 -13.90
N ASP A 252 -19.06 22.14 -12.90
CA ASP A 252 -19.29 21.67 -11.54
C ASP A 252 -20.70 21.12 -11.31
N ARG A 253 -21.64 21.39 -12.24
CA ARG A 253 -23.04 21.00 -12.07
C ARG A 253 -23.19 19.48 -12.04
N PRO A 254 -23.81 18.91 -11.00
CA PRO A 254 -24.02 17.46 -10.92
C PRO A 254 -24.82 16.93 -12.12
N GLY A 255 -24.18 16.10 -12.93
CA GLY A 255 -24.82 15.32 -14.01
C GLY A 255 -25.36 13.97 -13.55
N LEU A 256 -25.92 13.20 -14.48
CA LEU A 256 -26.51 11.87 -14.25
C LEU A 256 -25.56 10.90 -13.54
N LEU A 257 -24.26 10.99 -13.84
CA LEU A 257 -23.22 10.22 -13.16
C LEU A 257 -23.23 10.41 -11.63
N HIS A 258 -23.41 11.63 -11.16
CA HIS A 258 -23.44 11.95 -9.73
C HIS A 258 -24.68 11.37 -9.05
N LEU A 259 -25.82 11.38 -9.74
CA LEU A 259 -27.05 10.74 -9.28
C LEU A 259 -26.88 9.21 -9.16
N GLN A 260 -26.29 8.59 -10.18
CA GLN A 260 -25.98 7.15 -10.18
C GLN A 260 -25.03 6.79 -9.03
N ALA A 261 -24.02 7.61 -8.76
CA ALA A 261 -23.12 7.42 -7.64
C ALA A 261 -23.84 7.55 -6.27
N ALA A 262 -24.78 8.48 -6.14
CA ALA A 262 -25.63 8.59 -4.93
C ALA A 262 -26.46 7.33 -4.68
N LEU A 263 -27.10 6.81 -5.74
CA LEU A 263 -27.87 5.57 -5.66
C LEU A 263 -26.98 4.37 -5.27
N TYR A 264 -25.80 4.27 -5.89
CA TYR A 264 -24.80 3.25 -5.56
C TYR A 264 -24.36 3.34 -4.09
N VAL A 265 -23.98 4.52 -3.58
CA VAL A 265 -23.53 4.70 -2.20
C VAL A 265 -24.63 4.36 -1.19
N LEU A 266 -25.86 4.77 -1.45
CA LEU A 266 -27.01 4.46 -0.60
C LEU A 266 -27.30 2.96 -0.57
N TRP A 267 -27.23 2.31 -1.73
CA TRP A 267 -27.37 0.86 -1.84
C TRP A 267 -26.28 0.12 -1.06
N MET A 268 -25.01 0.48 -1.26
CA MET A 268 -23.88 -0.18 -0.58
C MET A 268 -23.96 -0.02 0.94
N ARG A 269 -24.30 1.18 1.43
CA ARG A 269 -24.55 1.41 2.87
C ARG A 269 -25.66 0.53 3.42
N ARG A 270 -26.74 0.34 2.66
CA ARG A 270 -27.87 -0.49 3.09
C ARG A 270 -27.48 -1.97 3.11
N SER A 271 -26.83 -2.46 2.05
CA SER A 271 -26.35 -3.83 1.94
C SER A 271 -25.38 -4.20 3.06
N ALA A 272 -24.46 -3.29 3.42
CA ALA A 272 -23.53 -3.50 4.52
C ALA A 272 -24.23 -3.62 5.90
N LYS A 273 -25.33 -2.88 6.13
CA LYS A 273 -26.11 -2.96 7.39
C LYS A 273 -26.93 -4.24 7.52
N SER A 274 -27.37 -4.82 6.40
CA SER A 274 -28.27 -5.98 6.41
C SER A 274 -27.57 -7.33 6.62
N GLY A 275 -26.24 -7.38 6.73
CA GLY A 275 -25.50 -8.60 7.04
C GLY A 275 -25.53 -9.68 5.94
N GLY A 276 -25.99 -9.36 4.73
CA GLY A 276 -25.91 -10.22 3.54
C GLY A 276 -26.97 -11.32 3.39
N ASP A 277 -27.69 -11.72 4.44
CA ASP A 277 -28.51 -12.95 4.39
C ASP A 277 -29.98 -12.77 3.97
N ASP A 278 -30.70 -11.67 4.31
CA ASP A 278 -32.19 -11.74 4.27
C ASP A 278 -32.96 -10.56 3.63
N GLY A 279 -32.39 -9.82 2.69
CA GLY A 279 -33.24 -8.96 1.85
C GLY A 279 -32.52 -7.93 1.02
N LEU A 280 -32.87 -7.89 -0.26
CA LEU A 280 -32.55 -6.81 -1.21
C LEU A 280 -32.67 -5.45 -0.49
N GLY A 281 -31.56 -4.71 -0.44
CA GLY A 281 -31.44 -3.49 0.36
C GLY A 281 -32.45 -2.43 -0.06
N HIS A 282 -33.59 -2.32 0.65
CA HIS A 282 -34.53 -1.24 0.38
C HIS A 282 -34.00 0.09 0.92
N ILE A 283 -33.66 1.03 0.02
CA ILE A 283 -33.20 2.37 0.38
C ILE A 283 -34.39 3.17 0.94
N ALA A 284 -34.31 3.59 2.20
CA ALA A 284 -35.34 4.37 2.86
C ALA A 284 -34.97 5.86 2.95
N LEU A 285 -35.95 6.74 3.24
CA LEU A 285 -35.71 8.17 3.45
C LEU A 285 -34.66 8.45 4.55
N THR A 286 -34.57 7.60 5.57
CA THR A 286 -33.57 7.70 6.64
C THR A 286 -32.13 7.55 6.13
N ASP A 287 -31.92 6.79 5.05
CA ASP A 287 -30.59 6.61 4.45
C ASP A 287 -30.18 7.87 3.67
N VAL A 288 -31.09 8.44 2.86
CA VAL A 288 -30.87 9.70 2.12
C VAL A 288 -30.62 10.87 3.09
N THR A 289 -31.49 11.03 4.09
CA THR A 289 -31.33 12.08 5.12
C THR A 289 -30.10 11.87 6.00
N GLY A 290 -29.70 10.61 6.23
CA GLY A 290 -28.43 10.28 6.87
C GLY A 290 -27.23 10.78 6.08
N LEU A 291 -27.22 10.55 4.76
CA LEU A 291 -26.15 11.01 3.88
C LEU A 291 -26.11 12.55 3.78
N ILE A 292 -27.27 13.23 3.69
CA ILE A 292 -27.34 14.71 3.72
C ILE A 292 -26.77 15.26 5.03
N ARG A 293 -27.07 14.64 6.18
CA ARG A 293 -26.51 15.07 7.49
C ARG A 293 -25.00 14.91 7.55
N GLU A 294 -24.45 13.86 6.93
CA GLU A 294 -23.01 13.66 6.84
C GLU A 294 -22.33 14.74 6.01
N VAL A 295 -22.91 15.10 4.86
CA VAL A 295 -22.46 16.23 4.03
C VAL A 295 -22.47 17.53 4.83
N ALA A 296 -23.59 17.81 5.51
CA ALA A 296 -23.75 19.00 6.35
C ALA A 296 -22.67 19.09 7.42
N LYS A 297 -22.46 18.00 8.17
CA LYS A 297 -21.46 17.93 9.24
C LYS A 297 -20.05 18.13 8.70
N ARG A 298 -19.71 17.50 7.58
CA ARG A 298 -18.34 17.50 7.05
C ARG A 298 -17.96 18.83 6.44
N HIS A 299 -18.88 19.50 5.75
CA HIS A 299 -18.61 20.75 5.06
C HIS A 299 -19.07 22.00 5.85
N GLY A 300 -19.60 21.81 7.07
CA GLY A 300 -20.14 22.92 7.87
C GLY A 300 -21.34 23.62 7.19
N LEU A 301 -22.12 22.87 6.41
CA LEU A 301 -23.19 23.41 5.58
C LEU A 301 -24.55 23.32 6.30
N GLY A 302 -25.42 24.31 6.02
CA GLY A 302 -26.84 24.19 6.31
C GLY A 302 -27.50 23.07 5.48
N ARG A 303 -28.68 22.59 5.91
CA ARG A 303 -29.36 21.44 5.28
C ARG A 303 -29.60 21.63 3.78
N ALA A 304 -30.02 22.81 3.33
CA ALA A 304 -30.29 23.08 1.91
C ALA A 304 -29.02 23.01 1.05
N SER A 305 -27.92 23.64 1.50
CA SER A 305 -26.63 23.57 0.81
C SER A 305 -26.04 22.16 0.83
N ALA A 306 -26.21 21.43 1.94
CA ALA A 306 -25.81 20.03 2.02
C ALA A 306 -26.60 19.13 1.06
N GLN A 307 -27.89 19.42 0.88
CA GLN A 307 -28.74 18.72 -0.09
C GLN A 307 -28.30 19.01 -1.54
N ALA A 308 -27.89 20.24 -1.87
CA ALA A 308 -27.29 20.56 -3.17
C ALA A 308 -25.93 19.88 -3.38
N ALA A 309 -25.08 19.82 -2.35
CA ALA A 309 -23.76 19.20 -2.39
C ALA A 309 -23.78 17.66 -2.35
N LEU A 310 -24.93 17.04 -2.05
CA LEU A 310 -25.09 15.59 -1.85
C LEU A 310 -24.52 14.77 -3.01
N LEU A 311 -24.83 15.16 -4.25
CA LEU A 311 -24.51 14.37 -5.43
C LEU A 311 -23.01 14.40 -5.76
N ALA A 312 -22.37 15.57 -5.61
CA ALA A 312 -20.92 15.71 -5.74
C ALA A 312 -20.19 14.85 -4.70
N TYR A 313 -20.63 14.95 -3.45
CA TYR A 313 -20.08 14.17 -2.34
C TYR A 313 -20.28 12.65 -2.49
N ALA A 314 -21.42 12.24 -3.05
CA ALA A 314 -21.69 10.83 -3.32
C ALA A 314 -20.78 10.26 -4.40
N LEU A 315 -20.41 11.05 -5.41
CA LEU A 315 -19.44 10.61 -6.42
C LEU A 315 -18.09 10.30 -5.80
N GLU A 316 -17.61 11.16 -4.88
CA GLU A 316 -16.39 10.88 -4.11
C GLU A 316 -16.51 9.61 -3.26
N LEU A 317 -17.62 9.46 -2.54
CA LEU A 317 -17.87 8.29 -1.69
C LEU A 317 -17.95 6.99 -2.49
N SER A 318 -18.45 7.03 -3.73
CA SER A 318 -18.57 5.85 -4.56
C SER A 318 -17.22 5.20 -4.83
N VAL A 319 -16.16 6.01 -4.96
CA VAL A 319 -14.78 5.53 -5.10
C VAL A 319 -14.34 4.78 -3.85
N SER A 320 -14.58 5.34 -2.66
CA SER A 320 -14.22 4.70 -1.39
C SER A 320 -14.90 3.33 -1.23
N TRP A 321 -16.21 3.26 -1.48
CA TRP A 321 -16.96 1.99 -1.43
C TRP A 321 -16.45 0.95 -2.42
N LYS A 322 -16.11 1.37 -3.64
CA LYS A 322 -15.55 0.47 -4.65
C LYS A 322 -14.21 -0.13 -4.21
N VAL A 323 -13.34 0.69 -3.64
CA VAL A 323 -12.03 0.23 -3.14
C VAL A 323 -12.20 -0.67 -1.90
N GLU A 324 -13.12 -0.32 -0.99
CA GLU A 324 -13.48 -1.16 0.17
C GLU A 324 -14.06 -2.51 -0.25
N ASN A 325 -14.84 -2.55 -1.35
CA ASN A 325 -15.34 -3.78 -1.94
C ASN A 325 -14.21 -4.62 -2.55
N CYS A 326 -13.20 -4.01 -3.20
CA CYS A 326 -12.01 -4.71 -3.68
C CYS A 326 -11.24 -5.37 -2.53
N GLU A 327 -11.05 -4.65 -1.42
CA GLU A 327 -10.41 -5.16 -0.20
C GLU A 327 -11.23 -6.28 0.44
N SER A 328 -12.55 -6.08 0.57
CA SER A 328 -13.47 -7.08 1.11
C SER A 328 -13.53 -8.34 0.24
N ALA A 329 -13.41 -8.20 -1.07
CA ALA A 329 -13.34 -9.34 -2.00
C ALA A 329 -12.12 -10.23 -1.71
N CYS A 330 -10.97 -9.64 -1.33
CA CYS A 330 -9.80 -10.40 -0.89
C CYS A 330 -10.03 -11.19 0.40
N MET A 331 -10.89 -10.69 1.31
CA MET A 331 -11.17 -11.30 2.61
C MET A 331 -12.36 -12.29 2.60
N SER A 332 -13.34 -12.08 1.73
CA SER A 332 -14.64 -12.78 1.73
C SER A 332 -14.56 -14.28 1.41
N THR A 333 -13.44 -14.73 0.87
CA THR A 333 -13.31 -16.03 0.26
C THR A 333 -12.69 -17.05 1.21
N ARG A 334 -13.50 -17.62 2.09
CA ARG A 334 -13.07 -18.65 3.07
C ARG A 334 -12.63 -19.99 2.45
N THR A 335 -12.88 -20.22 1.15
CA THR A 335 -12.76 -21.54 0.49
C THR A 335 -11.45 -21.79 -0.26
N TRP A 336 -10.62 -20.76 -0.42
CA TRP A 336 -9.28 -20.84 -1.01
C TRP A 336 -8.33 -20.00 -0.17
N GLN A 337 -7.03 -20.26 -0.27
CA GLN A 337 -6.02 -19.43 0.39
C GLN A 337 -6.16 -18.01 -0.18
N GLY A 338 -6.91 -17.14 0.51
CA GLY A 338 -7.18 -15.79 0.07
C GLY A 338 -5.89 -15.02 -0.20
N VAL A 339 -6.01 -13.85 -0.83
CA VAL A 339 -4.85 -12.99 -1.09
C VAL A 339 -4.17 -12.66 0.25
N PRO A 340 -2.86 -12.89 0.42
CA PRO A 340 -2.18 -12.61 1.68
C PRO A 340 -2.43 -11.16 2.11
N ALA A 341 -2.74 -10.92 3.39
CA ALA A 341 -3.07 -9.59 3.89
C ALA A 341 -1.97 -8.55 3.55
N ALA A 342 -0.69 -8.96 3.61
CA ALA A 342 0.43 -8.11 3.23
C ALA A 342 0.36 -7.62 1.77
N ILE A 343 -0.08 -8.47 0.84
CA ILE A 343 -0.29 -8.09 -0.57
C ILE A 343 -1.47 -7.12 -0.69
N VAL A 344 -2.59 -7.38 0.00
CA VAL A 344 -3.75 -6.48 -0.01
C VAL A 344 -3.37 -5.08 0.49
N ASN A 345 -2.66 -5.01 1.62
CA ASN A 345 -2.22 -3.74 2.21
C ASN A 345 -1.21 -3.01 1.31
N GLN A 346 -0.24 -3.73 0.75
CA GLN A 346 0.71 -3.13 -0.20
C GLN A 346 0.03 -2.68 -1.49
N THR A 347 -0.98 -3.41 -1.98
CA THR A 347 -1.81 -3.01 -3.11
C THR A 347 -2.58 -1.73 -2.81
N LYS A 348 -3.16 -1.56 -1.62
CA LYS A 348 -3.80 -0.29 -1.22
C LYS A 348 -2.82 0.88 -1.26
N TRP A 349 -1.59 0.64 -0.82
CA TRP A 349 -0.54 1.65 -0.85
C TRP A 349 -0.19 2.06 -2.29
N ILE A 350 0.11 1.08 -3.13
CA ILE A 350 0.42 1.30 -4.55
C ILE A 350 -0.75 1.96 -5.28
N PHE A 351 -1.97 1.52 -4.99
CA PHE A 351 -3.19 2.13 -5.52
C PHE A 351 -3.24 3.61 -5.20
N ARG A 352 -2.93 4.00 -3.96
CA ARG A 352 -2.87 5.41 -3.57
C ARG A 352 -1.83 6.19 -4.38
N ASP A 353 -0.62 5.64 -4.56
CA ASP A 353 0.46 6.34 -5.24
C ASP A 353 0.17 6.48 -6.74
N ILE A 354 -0.46 5.46 -7.36
CA ILE A 354 -0.99 5.55 -8.73
C ILE A 354 -1.91 6.77 -8.87
N THR A 355 -2.75 7.05 -7.88
CA THR A 355 -3.78 8.09 -7.99
C THR A 355 -3.21 9.50 -8.06
N GLU A 356 -2.05 9.73 -7.45
CA GLU A 356 -1.32 11.00 -7.54
C GLU A 356 -0.79 11.27 -8.96
N HIS A 357 -0.57 10.22 -9.75
CA HIS A 357 -0.05 10.33 -11.12
C HIS A 357 -1.16 10.34 -12.20
N LEU A 358 -2.33 9.78 -11.90
CA LEU A 358 -3.48 9.74 -12.81
C LEU A 358 -4.33 11.02 -12.79
N SER A 359 -4.04 11.96 -11.91
CA SER A 359 -4.70 13.26 -11.89
C SER A 359 -3.74 14.41 -11.61
N SER A 360 -3.95 15.55 -12.29
CA SER A 360 -3.27 16.81 -12.02
C SER A 360 -4.30 17.93 -11.93
N GLY A 361 -4.39 18.61 -10.78
CA GLY A 361 -5.32 19.73 -10.58
C GLY A 361 -6.80 19.35 -10.73
N GLY A 362 -7.16 18.07 -10.52
CA GLY A 362 -8.52 17.57 -10.71
C GLY A 362 -8.85 17.11 -12.14
N TYR A 363 -7.92 17.23 -13.09
CA TYR A 363 -8.06 16.70 -14.44
C TYR A 363 -7.43 15.31 -14.53
N LYS A 364 -7.98 14.43 -15.37
CA LYS A 364 -7.38 13.12 -15.65
C LYS A 364 -6.12 13.26 -16.50
N THR A 365 -5.07 12.53 -16.14
CA THR A 365 -3.81 12.48 -16.86
C THR A 365 -3.60 11.05 -17.37
N PRO A 366 -3.63 10.80 -18.69
CA PRO A 366 -3.25 9.49 -19.21
C PRO A 366 -1.78 9.21 -18.88
N ARG A 367 -1.48 8.01 -18.38
CA ARG A 367 -0.12 7.59 -18.08
C ARG A 367 0.19 6.27 -18.74
N ASP A 368 1.36 6.18 -19.35
CA ASP A 368 1.92 4.90 -19.77
C ASP A 368 2.08 3.98 -18.54
N MET A 369 1.68 2.73 -18.67
CA MET A 369 1.62 1.76 -17.58
C MET A 369 3.02 1.40 -17.06
N TRP A 370 4.03 1.39 -17.92
CA TRP A 370 5.41 1.15 -17.49
C TRP A 370 5.97 2.38 -16.80
N GLU A 371 5.82 3.57 -17.40
CA GLU A 371 6.24 4.82 -16.76
C GLU A 371 5.58 5.02 -15.41
N LEU A 372 4.26 4.77 -15.32
CA LEU A 372 3.51 4.83 -14.07
C LEU A 372 4.07 3.86 -13.02
N SER A 373 4.41 2.63 -13.42
CA SER A 373 5.02 1.66 -12.51
C SER A 373 6.38 2.12 -11.99
N ARG A 374 7.17 2.79 -12.84
CA ARG A 374 8.48 3.33 -12.48
C ARG A 374 8.36 4.51 -11.51
N GLU A 375 7.39 5.40 -11.70
CA GLU A 375 7.16 6.50 -10.75
C GLU A 375 6.69 5.93 -9.40
N VAL A 376 5.70 5.03 -9.39
CA VAL A 376 5.09 4.49 -8.16
C VAL A 376 6.04 3.58 -7.39
N ILE A 377 6.65 2.59 -8.04
CA ILE A 377 7.59 1.69 -7.39
C ILE A 377 8.94 2.38 -7.18
N GLY A 378 9.36 3.27 -8.08
CA GLY A 378 10.61 4.01 -7.94
C GLY A 378 10.62 4.96 -6.74
N HIS A 379 9.47 5.56 -6.39
CA HIS A 379 9.35 6.35 -5.17
C HIS A 379 9.62 5.55 -3.90
N LEU A 380 9.22 4.27 -3.87
CA LEU A 380 9.59 3.34 -2.79
C LEU A 380 11.10 3.01 -2.76
N HIS A 381 11.87 3.32 -3.81
CA HIS A 381 13.18 2.71 -4.11
C HIS A 381 14.31 3.72 -4.45
N ARG A 382 14.21 4.98 -4.05
CA ARG A 382 15.14 6.07 -4.47
C ARG A 382 16.65 5.72 -4.50
N PRO A 383 17.25 5.01 -3.52
CA PRO A 383 18.69 4.76 -3.52
C PRO A 383 19.17 3.64 -4.46
N ALA A 384 18.27 2.74 -4.91
CA ALA A 384 18.63 1.54 -5.68
C ALA A 384 18.11 1.56 -7.13
N HIS A 385 17.41 2.62 -7.52
CA HIS A 385 16.65 2.67 -8.77
C HIS A 385 17.48 2.35 -10.02
N ALA A 386 18.71 2.89 -10.12
CA ALA A 386 19.56 2.67 -11.30
C ALA A 386 20.01 1.21 -11.47
N ALA A 387 20.35 0.52 -10.37
CA ALA A 387 20.81 -0.87 -10.42
C ALA A 387 19.66 -1.88 -10.62
N VAL A 388 18.47 -1.53 -10.16
CA VAL A 388 17.30 -2.42 -10.19
C VAL A 388 16.46 -2.25 -11.46
N GLN A 389 16.62 -1.15 -12.21
CA GLN A 389 15.80 -0.87 -13.39
C GLN A 389 15.80 -2.00 -14.45
N PRO A 390 16.94 -2.63 -14.84
CA PRO A 390 16.91 -3.70 -15.83
C PRO A 390 16.14 -4.93 -15.35
N VAL A 391 16.22 -5.22 -14.05
CA VAL A 391 15.48 -6.30 -13.39
C VAL A 391 13.99 -5.96 -13.36
N ALA A 392 13.66 -4.73 -12.97
CA ALA A 392 12.30 -4.22 -12.94
C ALA A 392 11.63 -4.30 -14.32
N GLN A 393 12.34 -3.92 -15.39
CA GLN A 393 11.83 -4.03 -16.76
C GLN A 393 11.60 -5.49 -17.17
N LYS A 394 12.54 -6.40 -16.88
CA LYS A 394 12.38 -7.83 -17.16
C LYS A 394 11.19 -8.42 -16.41
N LEU A 395 11.02 -8.05 -15.13
CA LEU A 395 9.90 -8.50 -14.30
C LEU A 395 8.57 -7.94 -14.82
N TYR A 396 8.51 -6.66 -15.16
CA TYR A 396 7.33 -6.04 -15.75
C TYR A 396 6.95 -6.73 -17.06
N ASN A 397 7.90 -6.91 -17.97
CA ASN A 397 7.66 -7.61 -19.24
C ASN A 397 7.22 -9.06 -19.00
N GLY A 398 7.76 -9.72 -17.97
CA GLY A 398 7.37 -11.09 -17.61
C GLY A 398 5.99 -11.20 -16.94
N LEU A 399 5.48 -10.13 -16.35
CA LEU A 399 4.17 -10.06 -15.70
C LEU A 399 3.10 -9.40 -16.56
N ASP A 400 3.47 -8.65 -17.59
CA ASP A 400 2.53 -8.02 -18.52
C ASP A 400 1.70 -9.10 -19.24
N PRO A 401 0.36 -9.10 -19.08
CA PRO A 401 -0.52 -10.12 -19.63
C PRO A 401 -0.38 -10.36 -21.13
N GLU A 402 -0.08 -9.31 -21.92
CA GLU A 402 0.06 -9.44 -23.37
C GLU A 402 1.35 -10.20 -23.74
N TRP A 403 2.43 -9.95 -23.01
CA TRP A 403 3.71 -10.64 -23.24
C TRP A 403 3.60 -12.13 -22.90
N LEU A 404 2.88 -12.47 -21.83
CA LEU A 404 2.58 -13.86 -21.45
C LEU A 404 1.69 -14.54 -22.49
N SER A 405 0.64 -13.87 -23.00
CA SER A 405 -0.19 -14.43 -24.07
C SER A 405 0.55 -14.60 -25.39
N ALA A 406 1.43 -13.67 -25.76
CA ALA A 406 2.24 -13.76 -26.98
C ALA A 406 3.26 -14.91 -26.91
N ARG A 407 3.79 -15.23 -25.72
CA ARG A 407 4.73 -16.33 -25.52
C ARG A 407 4.06 -17.71 -25.49
N GLU A 408 2.89 -17.84 -24.88
CA GLU A 408 2.14 -19.10 -24.87
C GLU A 408 1.57 -19.43 -26.26
N VAL A 409 1.12 -18.43 -27.03
CA VAL A 409 0.66 -18.67 -28.41
C VAL A 409 1.79 -19.23 -29.28
N VAL A 410 3.04 -18.76 -29.12
CA VAL A 410 4.19 -19.28 -29.87
C VAL A 410 4.60 -20.70 -29.46
N GLN A 411 4.22 -21.19 -28.27
CA GLN A 411 4.54 -22.56 -27.83
C GLN A 411 3.40 -23.56 -28.00
N THR A 412 2.15 -23.12 -28.19
CA THR A 412 0.97 -24.01 -28.22
C THR A 412 0.37 -24.23 -29.61
N GLU A 413 0.90 -23.60 -30.67
CA GLU A 413 0.47 -23.80 -32.07
C GLU A 413 0.77 -25.20 -32.65
N ALA A 414 1.23 -26.17 -31.86
CA ALA A 414 1.44 -27.55 -32.30
C ALA A 414 0.27 -28.52 -32.06
N SER A 415 -0.84 -28.11 -31.42
CA SER A 415 -1.96 -29.06 -31.19
C SER A 415 -3.35 -28.43 -31.04
N SER A 416 -4.04 -28.33 -32.19
CA SER A 416 -5.49 -28.52 -32.42
C SER A 416 -6.53 -27.89 -31.48
N GLY A 417 -7.43 -27.09 -32.09
CA GLY A 417 -8.84 -27.01 -31.69
C GLY A 417 -9.35 -25.60 -31.44
N GLU A 418 -10.05 -25.04 -32.43
CA GLU A 418 -10.76 -23.77 -32.38
C GLU A 418 -11.68 -23.64 -31.15
N GLY A 419 -11.72 -22.44 -30.54
CA GLY A 419 -12.92 -22.00 -29.83
C GLY A 419 -12.79 -21.42 -28.42
N ASN A 420 -11.67 -20.85 -27.99
CA ASN A 420 -11.66 -20.09 -26.73
C ASN A 420 -10.78 -18.82 -26.81
N GLN A 421 -11.32 -17.75 -27.42
CA GLN A 421 -10.66 -16.44 -27.56
C GLN A 421 -10.57 -15.63 -26.25
N TYR A 422 -11.09 -16.14 -25.13
CA TYR A 422 -10.68 -15.65 -23.82
C TYR A 422 -9.32 -16.27 -23.47
N GLY A 423 -8.26 -15.78 -24.12
CA GLY A 423 -6.89 -16.10 -23.79
C GLY A 423 -6.75 -16.04 -22.27
N LEU A 424 -6.32 -17.15 -21.67
CA LEU A 424 -6.19 -17.30 -20.23
C LEU A 424 -5.36 -16.14 -19.72
N GLN A 425 -6.01 -15.13 -19.13
CA GLN A 425 -5.26 -14.05 -18.53
C GLN A 425 -4.39 -14.67 -17.46
N PRO A 426 -3.06 -14.47 -17.53
CA PRO A 426 -2.15 -15.11 -16.60
C PRO A 426 -2.55 -14.74 -15.19
N ASP A 427 -2.66 -15.76 -14.34
CA ASP A 427 -2.95 -15.59 -12.91
C ASP A 427 -1.72 -15.06 -12.20
N TRP A 428 -1.31 -13.84 -12.50
CA TRP A 428 -0.11 -13.22 -11.93
C TRP A 428 -0.23 -13.05 -10.40
N LEU A 429 -1.44 -13.07 -9.84
CA LEU A 429 -1.67 -13.13 -8.40
C LEU A 429 -1.23 -14.48 -7.81
N GLY A 430 -1.44 -15.56 -8.56
CA GLY A 430 -0.97 -16.91 -8.27
C GLY A 430 0.38 -17.26 -8.89
N ALA A 431 1.03 -16.34 -9.62
CA ALA A 431 2.33 -16.60 -10.22
C ALA A 431 3.36 -16.90 -9.13
N GLU A 432 4.02 -18.04 -9.27
CA GLU A 432 5.15 -18.37 -8.40
C GLU A 432 6.29 -17.41 -8.68
N ARG A 433 7.12 -17.17 -7.66
CA ARG A 433 8.30 -16.35 -7.86
C ARG A 433 9.16 -17.02 -8.93
N PRO A 434 9.40 -16.32 -10.04
CA PRO A 434 10.20 -16.88 -11.10
C PRO A 434 11.59 -17.19 -10.55
N SER A 435 12.13 -18.34 -10.94
CA SER A 435 13.51 -18.76 -10.65
C SER A 435 14.56 -17.89 -11.36
N PHE A 436 14.29 -16.60 -11.56
CA PHE A 436 15.23 -15.59 -12.07
C PHE A 436 16.46 -15.43 -11.17
N SER A 437 16.46 -16.05 -9.98
CA SER A 437 17.58 -16.06 -9.04
C SER A 437 18.85 -16.73 -9.56
N ALA A 438 18.77 -17.60 -10.58
CA ALA A 438 19.95 -18.30 -11.10
C ALA A 438 20.91 -17.35 -11.85
N ASP A 439 20.37 -16.41 -12.63
CA ASP A 439 21.17 -15.54 -13.51
C ASP A 439 21.56 -14.20 -12.86
N MET A 440 21.04 -13.87 -11.68
CA MET A 440 21.25 -12.56 -11.02
C MET A 440 22.14 -12.62 -9.77
N ARG A 441 23.06 -13.58 -9.69
CA ARG A 441 23.89 -13.81 -8.48
C ARG A 441 25.01 -12.79 -8.23
N ASP A 442 25.29 -11.83 -9.12
CA ASP A 442 26.46 -10.97 -8.97
C ASP A 442 26.14 -9.52 -8.55
N GLY A 443 26.62 -9.14 -7.36
CA GLY A 443 27.01 -7.76 -7.03
C GLY A 443 25.95 -6.77 -6.55
N GLY A 444 24.67 -7.13 -6.48
CA GLY A 444 23.61 -6.23 -6.01
C GLY A 444 23.73 -5.84 -4.52
N PRO A 445 23.13 -4.70 -4.09
CA PRO A 445 23.10 -4.31 -2.68
C PRO A 445 22.55 -5.45 -1.82
N SER A 446 23.15 -5.66 -0.64
CA SER A 446 22.77 -6.73 0.29
C SER A 446 21.23 -6.88 0.35
N PRO A 447 20.68 -8.10 0.19
CA PRO A 447 19.23 -8.39 0.22
C PRO A 447 18.47 -7.76 1.41
N ARG A 448 19.20 -7.36 2.45
CA ARG A 448 18.72 -6.69 3.65
C ARG A 448 18.21 -5.26 3.44
N GLN A 449 18.43 -4.66 2.26
CA GLN A 449 18.17 -3.22 2.08
C GLN A 449 16.75 -2.89 1.65
N LEU A 450 16.02 -3.83 1.03
CA LEU A 450 14.77 -3.52 0.35
C LEU A 450 13.53 -4.05 1.06
N GLY A 451 13.57 -5.32 1.48
CA GLY A 451 12.43 -5.97 2.13
C GLY A 451 12.10 -5.36 3.49
N SER A 452 10.81 -5.30 3.79
CA SER A 452 10.26 -4.98 5.10
C SER A 452 9.16 -5.95 5.48
N GLY A 453 8.87 -6.05 6.78
CA GLY A 453 7.77 -6.83 7.31
C GLY A 453 7.80 -8.27 6.80
N PRO A 454 6.69 -8.77 6.21
CA PRO A 454 6.63 -10.11 5.64
C PRO A 454 7.61 -10.40 4.49
N ALA A 455 8.10 -9.37 3.80
CA ALA A 455 9.06 -9.51 2.70
C ALA A 455 10.53 -9.37 3.13
N ALA A 456 10.81 -9.13 4.42
CA ALA A 456 12.18 -9.10 4.89
C ALA A 456 12.86 -10.47 4.73
N GLY A 457 14.08 -10.47 4.18
CA GLY A 457 14.84 -11.68 3.87
C GLY A 457 14.72 -12.16 2.45
N LEU A 458 13.71 -11.67 1.73
CA LEU A 458 13.61 -11.91 0.30
C LEU A 458 14.75 -11.21 -0.43
N THR A 459 15.12 -11.74 -1.59
CA THR A 459 16.07 -11.05 -2.47
C THR A 459 15.46 -9.74 -2.98
N ASN A 460 16.28 -8.78 -3.40
CA ASN A 460 15.74 -7.56 -3.99
C ASN A 460 14.84 -7.86 -5.20
N THR A 461 15.20 -8.86 -6.02
CA THR A 461 14.39 -9.32 -7.15
C THR A 461 13.03 -9.87 -6.70
N ASP A 462 12.99 -10.65 -5.63
CA ASP A 462 11.74 -11.18 -5.07
C ASP A 462 10.86 -10.07 -4.51
N VAL A 463 11.43 -9.12 -3.74
CA VAL A 463 10.69 -7.96 -3.24
C VAL A 463 10.13 -7.15 -4.41
N MET A 464 10.92 -6.90 -5.44
CA MET A 464 10.46 -6.20 -6.65
C MET A 464 9.35 -6.95 -7.36
N PHE A 465 9.47 -8.28 -7.50
CA PHE A 465 8.42 -9.12 -8.05
C PHE A 465 7.12 -8.95 -7.26
N GLU A 466 7.20 -8.98 -5.92
CA GLU A 466 6.03 -8.78 -5.06
C GLU A 466 5.40 -7.39 -5.21
N LEU A 467 6.22 -6.35 -5.38
CA LEU A 467 5.74 -4.99 -5.61
C LEU A 467 5.08 -4.83 -6.97
N PHE A 468 5.65 -5.41 -8.04
CA PHE A 468 5.01 -5.44 -9.35
C PHE A 468 3.70 -6.24 -9.32
N ARG A 469 3.68 -7.37 -8.62
CA ARG A 469 2.45 -8.13 -8.37
C ARG A 469 1.39 -7.26 -7.69
N CYS A 470 1.76 -6.51 -6.64
CA CYS A 470 0.85 -5.59 -5.97
C CYS A 470 0.39 -4.43 -6.89
N TYR A 471 1.27 -3.95 -7.77
CA TYR A 471 0.99 -2.91 -8.77
C TYR A 471 -0.03 -3.35 -9.82
N PHE A 472 0.20 -4.50 -10.46
CA PHE A 472 -0.78 -5.06 -11.39
C PHE A 472 -2.10 -5.37 -10.69
N PHE A 473 -2.08 -5.75 -9.42
CA PHE A 473 -3.31 -5.91 -8.66
C PHE A 473 -4.06 -4.60 -8.44
N ALA A 474 -3.34 -3.53 -8.13
CA ALA A 474 -3.93 -2.20 -8.00
C ALA A 474 -4.56 -1.72 -9.31
N LEU A 475 -3.92 -2.00 -10.46
CA LEU A 475 -4.51 -1.73 -11.77
C LEU A 475 -5.76 -2.57 -12.02
N GLU A 476 -5.76 -3.84 -11.62
CA GLU A 476 -6.96 -4.69 -11.70
C GLU A 476 -8.09 -4.20 -10.79
N TRP A 477 -7.77 -3.66 -9.61
CA TRP A 477 -8.75 -2.97 -8.76
C TRP A 477 -9.34 -1.76 -9.47
N LEU A 478 -8.50 -0.86 -10.02
CA LEU A 478 -8.96 0.32 -10.74
C LEU A 478 -9.85 -0.03 -11.94
N LYS A 479 -9.46 -1.07 -12.70
CA LYS A 479 -10.20 -1.57 -13.87
C LYS A 479 -11.54 -2.18 -13.50
N HIS A 480 -11.57 -3.14 -12.57
CA HIS A 480 -12.79 -3.85 -12.20
C HIS A 480 -13.76 -2.94 -11.44
N ALA A 481 -13.23 -2.04 -10.62
CA ALA A 481 -14.02 -0.99 -9.98
C ALA A 481 -14.55 0.05 -10.97
N LYS A 482 -14.05 0.09 -12.21
CA LYS A 482 -14.39 1.07 -13.24
C LYS A 482 -14.08 2.50 -12.79
N ILE A 483 -12.95 2.64 -12.09
CA ILE A 483 -12.35 3.91 -11.68
C ILE A 483 -11.39 4.39 -12.77
N ALA A 484 -10.64 3.47 -13.37
CA ALA A 484 -9.76 3.74 -14.50
C ALA A 484 -10.05 2.78 -15.66
N GLN A 485 -9.72 3.24 -16.86
CA GLN A 485 -9.65 2.44 -18.08
C GLN A 485 -8.18 2.14 -18.38
N LEU A 486 -7.93 0.96 -18.93
CA LEU A 486 -6.64 0.58 -19.51
C LEU A 486 -6.86 0.48 -21.01
N GLU A 487 -6.20 1.36 -21.76
CA GLU A 487 -6.23 1.42 -23.22
C GLU A 487 -4.92 0.85 -23.75
N SER A 488 -4.97 0.02 -24.78
CA SER A 488 -3.76 -0.46 -25.46
C SER A 488 -3.34 0.53 -26.56
N LYS A 489 -2.06 0.88 -26.62
CA LYS A 489 -1.49 1.82 -27.60
C LYS A 489 -0.19 1.23 -28.17
N ARG A 490 -0.20 0.74 -29.41
CA ARG A 490 0.93 0.14 -30.15
C ARG A 490 1.87 -0.75 -29.30
N ASP A 491 2.80 -0.14 -28.57
CA ASP A 491 3.84 -0.80 -27.77
C ASP A 491 3.66 -0.65 -26.24
N SER A 492 2.56 -0.03 -25.79
CA SER A 492 2.32 0.21 -24.38
C SER A 492 0.85 0.29 -23.99
N LYS A 493 0.56 0.30 -22.69
CA LYS A 493 -0.79 0.45 -22.15
C LYS A 493 -0.89 1.78 -21.46
N ILE A 494 -1.99 2.51 -21.69
CA ILE A 494 -2.27 3.77 -21.02
C ILE A 494 -3.32 3.52 -19.94
N VAL A 495 -3.04 4.00 -18.74
CA VAL A 495 -4.00 4.05 -17.63
C VAL A 495 -4.59 5.46 -17.57
N ILE A 496 -5.92 5.56 -17.60
CA ILE A 496 -6.64 6.83 -17.55
C ILE A 496 -7.86 6.75 -16.63
N LEU A 497 -8.11 7.78 -15.81
CA LEU A 497 -9.33 7.82 -14.99
C LEU A 497 -10.57 7.86 -15.90
N THR A 498 -11.59 7.08 -15.55
CA THR A 498 -12.87 7.07 -16.26
C THR A 498 -13.54 8.44 -16.20
N HIS A 499 -13.38 9.16 -15.08
CA HIS A 499 -13.94 10.48 -14.89
C HIS A 499 -13.01 11.38 -14.06
N ASP A 500 -12.93 12.68 -14.41
CA ASP A 500 -12.05 13.66 -13.76
C ASP A 500 -12.30 13.75 -12.24
N ARG A 501 -13.58 13.72 -11.83
CA ARG A 501 -13.99 13.78 -10.41
C ARG A 501 -13.63 12.56 -9.58
N TYR A 502 -13.25 11.44 -10.18
CA TYR A 502 -12.75 10.31 -9.39
C TYR A 502 -11.45 10.64 -8.69
N SER A 503 -10.66 11.60 -9.21
CA SER A 503 -9.47 12.10 -8.51
C SER A 503 -9.80 12.61 -7.10
N ALA A 504 -10.87 13.39 -6.94
CA ALA A 504 -11.30 13.88 -5.63
C ALA A 504 -11.73 12.75 -4.69
N GLY A 505 -12.46 11.76 -5.22
CA GLY A 505 -12.83 10.56 -4.46
C GLY A 505 -11.62 9.73 -4.03
N LEU A 506 -10.63 9.61 -4.90
CA LEU A 506 -9.37 8.91 -4.65
C LEU A 506 -8.51 9.65 -3.62
N ALA A 507 -8.31 10.96 -3.76
CA ALA A 507 -7.59 11.80 -2.81
C ALA A 507 -8.26 11.80 -1.42
N ARG A 508 -9.59 11.73 -1.40
CA ARG A 508 -10.34 11.60 -0.15
C ARG A 508 -10.17 10.23 0.49
N TRP A 509 -10.33 9.16 -0.29
CA TRP A 509 -10.08 7.81 0.19
C TRP A 509 -8.65 7.70 0.71
N HIS A 510 -7.68 8.22 -0.05
CA HIS A 510 -6.27 8.34 0.34
C HIS A 510 -6.12 8.99 1.71
N GLY A 511 -6.61 10.22 1.89
CA GLY A 511 -6.52 10.94 3.17
C GLY A 511 -7.20 10.23 4.35
N SER A 512 -8.11 9.27 4.10
CA SER A 512 -8.70 8.43 5.15
C SER A 512 -7.85 7.20 5.51
N GLN A 513 -6.95 6.78 4.63
CA GLN A 513 -6.08 5.62 4.81
C GLN A 513 -4.68 6.00 5.30
N VAL A 514 -4.20 7.23 5.06
CA VAL A 514 -2.81 7.62 5.35
C VAL A 514 -2.46 7.43 6.83
N GLY A 515 -1.35 6.73 7.05
CA GLY A 515 -0.59 6.83 8.29
C GLY A 515 -1.15 5.95 9.40
N SER A 516 -1.74 4.80 9.10
CA SER A 516 -2.03 3.83 10.15
C SER A 516 -0.76 3.08 10.56
N PHE A 517 -0.59 2.81 11.86
CA PHE A 517 0.52 1.99 12.36
C PHE A 517 0.56 0.60 11.70
N LYS A 518 -0.62 0.00 11.51
CA LYS A 518 -0.77 -1.31 10.85
C LYS A 518 -0.18 -1.30 9.44
N GLU A 519 -0.47 -0.26 8.66
CA GLU A 519 0.06 -0.10 7.30
C GLU A 519 1.60 -0.07 7.30
N ALA A 520 2.22 0.70 8.20
CA ALA A 520 3.68 0.82 8.27
C ALA A 520 4.39 -0.48 8.68
N VAL A 521 3.71 -1.36 9.42
CA VAL A 521 4.24 -2.67 9.83
C VAL A 521 4.11 -3.72 8.72
N GLU A 522 3.04 -3.64 7.92
CA GLU A 522 2.71 -4.65 6.91
C GLU A 522 3.28 -4.33 5.50
N ARG A 523 4.00 -3.21 5.33
CA ARG A 523 4.66 -2.87 4.07
C ARG A 523 5.70 -3.93 3.68
N LEU A 524 5.80 -4.17 2.37
CA LEU A 524 6.79 -5.10 1.80
C LEU A 524 8.12 -4.41 1.51
N ALA A 525 8.12 -3.09 1.33
CA ALA A 525 9.31 -2.29 1.07
C ALA A 525 9.71 -1.45 2.29
N SER A 526 11.00 -1.14 2.42
CA SER A 526 11.54 -0.30 3.49
C SER A 526 10.98 1.12 3.48
N HIS A 527 10.68 1.68 4.64
CA HIS A 527 10.49 3.12 4.82
C HIS A 527 11.86 3.81 4.96
N ARG A 528 12.06 4.92 4.24
CA ARG A 528 13.30 5.71 4.32
C ARG A 528 13.04 7.20 4.29
N GLY A 529 13.51 7.91 5.31
CA GLY A 529 13.35 9.37 5.36
C GLY A 529 11.90 9.81 5.58
N GLU A 530 11.00 8.89 5.94
CA GLU A 530 9.60 9.18 6.15
C GLU A 530 9.36 9.72 7.57
N ASP A 531 8.32 10.54 7.68
CA ASP A 531 7.81 11.04 8.94
C ASP A 531 6.62 10.17 9.39
N LEU A 532 6.75 9.53 10.54
CA LEU A 532 5.87 8.48 11.04
C LEU A 532 5.27 8.91 12.38
N ALA A 533 4.08 9.50 12.31
CA ALA A 533 3.34 9.98 13.47
C ALA A 533 2.03 9.20 13.65
N TRP A 534 1.84 8.60 14.84
CA TRP A 534 0.66 7.79 15.14
C TRP A 534 -0.01 8.23 16.45
N HIS A 535 -0.88 9.23 16.35
CA HIS A 535 -1.54 9.85 17.51
C HIS A 535 -2.55 8.95 18.25
N ASP A 536 -2.89 7.77 17.74
CA ASP A 536 -3.91 6.88 18.34
C ASP A 536 -3.60 5.38 18.21
N VAL A 537 -2.36 4.98 18.52
CA VAL A 537 -2.06 3.54 18.72
C VAL A 537 -2.83 3.02 19.94
N GLY A 538 -3.01 3.85 20.97
CA GLY A 538 -3.58 3.48 22.26
C GLY A 538 -5.08 3.14 22.27
N GLY A 539 -5.91 3.72 21.39
CA GLY A 539 -7.36 3.48 21.35
C GLY A 539 -7.79 2.29 20.51
N LYS A 540 -7.12 2.05 19.36
CA LYS A 540 -7.50 1.00 18.40
C LYS A 540 -6.59 -0.23 18.38
N VAL A 541 -5.33 -0.15 18.83
CA VAL A 541 -4.47 -1.36 18.94
C VAL A 541 -4.85 -2.21 20.15
N ARG A 542 -5.51 -1.62 21.17
CA ARG A 542 -6.02 -2.37 22.32
C ARG A 542 -7.10 -3.40 21.99
N SER A 543 -7.83 -3.25 20.88
CA SER A 543 -9.02 -4.07 20.62
C SER A 543 -8.85 -5.20 19.61
N ALA A 544 -7.71 -5.34 18.91
CA ALA A 544 -7.62 -6.24 17.75
C ALA A 544 -6.43 -7.22 17.68
N ALA A 545 -5.40 -7.13 18.52
CA ALA A 545 -4.31 -8.11 18.47
C ALA A 545 -3.90 -8.58 19.87
N ALA A 546 -3.98 -9.89 20.09
CA ALA A 546 -3.51 -10.57 21.29
C ALA A 546 -1.99 -10.43 21.52
N THR A 547 -1.22 -9.85 20.58
CA THR A 547 0.19 -9.52 20.76
C THR A 547 0.55 -8.23 20.01
N ARG A 548 1.16 -7.27 20.70
CA ARG A 548 1.69 -6.02 20.12
C ARG A 548 3.06 -6.26 19.46
N LEU A 549 3.13 -7.19 18.50
CA LEU A 549 4.37 -7.57 17.82
C LEU A 549 4.55 -6.79 16.52
N VAL A 550 5.73 -6.19 16.35
CA VAL A 550 6.21 -5.61 15.09
C VAL A 550 7.40 -6.42 14.66
N VAL A 551 7.37 -7.01 13.47
CA VAL A 551 8.37 -7.98 13.04
C VAL A 551 8.96 -7.56 11.72
N ASN A 552 10.29 -7.55 11.64
CA ASN A 552 11.04 -7.26 10.43
C ASN A 552 10.75 -5.90 9.77
N ALA A 553 10.16 -4.95 10.50
CA ALA A 553 10.00 -3.57 10.03
C ALA A 553 11.36 -2.96 9.66
N ASN A 554 11.40 -2.18 8.58
CA ASN A 554 12.62 -1.57 8.06
C ASN A 554 12.34 -0.08 7.89
N TRP A 555 12.49 0.67 8.98
CA TRP A 555 12.21 2.10 9.09
C TRP A 555 13.53 2.81 9.30
N ARG A 556 14.28 3.03 8.22
CA ARG A 556 15.62 3.64 8.28
C ARG A 556 15.54 5.14 8.07
N SER A 557 16.35 5.90 8.80
CA SER A 557 16.37 7.36 8.70
C SER A 557 14.98 8.00 8.81
N CYS A 558 14.06 7.37 9.53
CA CYS A 558 12.69 7.85 9.71
C CYS A 558 12.61 8.73 10.96
N ALA A 559 11.76 9.75 10.91
CA ALA A 559 11.33 10.46 12.12
C ALA A 559 10.08 9.76 12.64
N ILE A 560 10.12 9.27 13.87
CA ILE A 560 9.01 8.56 14.51
C ILE A 560 8.63 9.40 15.72
N HIS A 561 7.49 10.06 15.69
CA HIS A 561 7.13 10.99 16.76
C HIS A 561 5.72 10.83 17.30
N ASP A 562 5.51 11.37 18.51
CA ASP A 562 4.23 11.46 19.21
C ASP A 562 3.44 10.13 19.28
N THR A 563 4.17 9.01 19.41
CA THR A 563 3.61 7.66 19.38
C THR A 563 3.73 6.96 20.72
N ASP A 564 2.66 6.27 21.13
CA ASP A 564 2.65 5.39 22.30
C ASP A 564 3.00 3.94 21.92
N PHE A 565 4.20 3.50 22.29
CA PHE A 565 4.71 2.13 22.10
C PHE A 565 4.57 1.26 23.35
N SER A 566 3.69 1.62 24.28
CA SER A 566 3.42 0.80 25.48
C SER A 566 3.15 -0.65 25.08
N GLY A 567 3.88 -1.59 25.69
CA GLY A 567 3.75 -3.03 25.48
C GLY A 567 4.12 -3.54 24.07
N VAL A 568 4.69 -2.72 23.19
CA VAL A 568 5.06 -3.12 21.83
C VAL A 568 6.39 -3.88 21.85
N THR A 569 6.46 -5.02 21.16
CA THR A 569 7.69 -5.79 20.96
C THR A 569 8.10 -5.74 19.50
N PHE A 570 9.20 -5.07 19.22
CA PHE A 570 9.87 -5.04 17.93
C PHE A 570 10.81 -6.25 17.83
N VAL A 571 10.75 -6.99 16.72
CA VAL A 571 11.55 -8.20 16.51
C VAL A 571 12.24 -8.11 15.16
N ASN A 572 13.57 -8.14 15.17
CA ASN A 572 14.41 -8.11 13.98
C ASN A 572 14.14 -6.90 13.06
N CYS A 573 13.67 -5.80 13.65
CA CYS A 573 13.46 -4.53 12.96
C CYS A 573 14.78 -3.80 12.71
N ASP A 574 14.83 -3.02 11.64
CA ASP A 574 15.93 -2.14 11.29
C ASP A 574 15.49 -0.69 11.42
N PHE A 575 16.07 0.01 12.39
CA PHE A 575 15.80 1.41 12.68
C PHE A 575 17.00 2.29 12.34
N ALA A 576 17.95 1.83 11.50
CA ALA A 576 19.21 2.53 11.35
C ALA A 576 19.02 3.99 10.88
N GLY A 577 19.58 4.95 11.62
CA GLY A 577 19.48 6.39 11.37
C GLY A 577 18.17 7.04 11.84
N SER A 578 17.25 6.30 12.46
CA SER A 578 15.92 6.80 12.80
C SER A 578 15.87 7.48 14.16
N THR A 579 14.98 8.46 14.29
CA THR A 579 14.76 9.20 15.53
C THR A 579 13.40 8.87 16.10
N PHE A 580 13.35 8.41 17.35
CA PHE A 580 12.14 8.34 18.16
C PHE A 580 12.04 9.62 18.98
N GLU A 581 11.07 10.47 18.65
CA GLU A 581 10.88 11.77 19.28
C GLU A 581 9.56 11.85 20.03
N SER A 582 9.56 12.33 21.28
CA SER A 582 8.33 12.52 22.07
C SER A 582 7.46 11.25 22.19
N CYS A 583 8.06 10.07 22.06
CA CYS A 583 7.38 8.79 22.11
C CYS A 583 7.23 8.28 23.56
N VAL A 584 6.24 7.43 23.81
CA VAL A 584 6.00 6.81 25.13
C VAL A 584 6.40 5.33 25.08
N PHE A 585 7.23 4.92 26.04
CA PHE A 585 7.66 3.54 26.22
C PHE A 585 7.29 3.03 27.62
N ASP A 586 6.36 2.09 27.67
CA ASP A 586 5.91 1.41 28.90
C ASP A 586 5.80 -0.11 28.63
N GLY A 587 6.85 -0.86 28.95
CA GLY A 587 6.97 -2.27 28.59
C GLY A 587 7.25 -2.50 27.11
N ALA A 588 7.90 -1.56 26.44
CA ALA A 588 8.33 -1.73 25.06
C ALA A 588 9.61 -2.59 25.01
N THR A 589 9.74 -3.45 24.00
CA THR A 589 10.89 -4.36 23.86
C THR A 589 11.41 -4.38 22.43
N PHE A 590 12.72 -4.30 22.27
CA PHE A 590 13.43 -4.44 21.00
C PHE A 590 14.23 -5.73 21.03
N VAL A 591 13.89 -6.71 20.19
CA VAL A 591 14.51 -8.03 20.14
C VAL A 591 15.29 -8.16 18.84
N ASN A 592 16.61 -8.31 18.94
CA ASN A 592 17.49 -8.45 17.77
C ASN A 592 17.32 -7.34 16.71
N CYS A 593 17.00 -6.12 17.14
CA CYS A 593 16.88 -4.97 16.24
C CYS A 593 18.25 -4.40 15.86
N ILE A 594 18.30 -3.66 14.74
CA ILE A 594 19.43 -2.80 14.37
C ILE A 594 19.10 -1.38 14.83
N LEU A 595 19.88 -0.88 15.79
CA LEU A 595 19.76 0.43 16.44
C LEU A 595 20.99 1.29 16.16
N ASP A 596 21.50 1.23 14.94
CA ASP A 596 22.61 2.04 14.49
C ASP A 596 22.14 3.48 14.23
N GLN A 597 22.76 4.46 14.86
CA GLN A 597 22.43 5.89 14.73
C GLN A 597 20.96 6.16 15.07
N VAL A 598 20.47 5.46 16.10
CA VAL A 598 19.11 5.66 16.59
C VAL A 598 19.13 6.64 17.75
N ASP A 599 18.27 7.64 17.67
CA ASP A 599 18.14 8.66 18.70
C ASP A 599 16.77 8.53 19.38
N PHE A 600 16.76 8.39 20.70
CA PHE A 600 15.57 8.57 21.55
C PHE A 600 15.60 9.98 22.13
N VAL A 601 14.78 10.87 21.60
CA VAL A 601 14.76 12.29 21.92
C VAL A 601 13.46 12.64 22.64
N ARG A 602 13.55 13.24 23.83
CA ARG A 602 12.37 13.71 24.59
C ARG A 602 11.31 12.62 24.82
N CYS A 603 11.71 11.36 24.88
CA CYS A 603 10.80 10.24 25.04
C CYS A 603 10.43 10.02 26.52
N ALA A 604 9.21 9.57 26.78
CA ALA A 604 8.73 9.24 28.11
C ALA A 604 8.85 7.74 28.40
N ILE A 605 9.65 7.37 29.40
CA ILE A 605 9.91 5.98 29.81
C ILE A 605 9.20 5.72 31.14
N LYS A 606 8.32 4.71 31.19
CA LYS A 606 7.46 4.40 32.35
C LYS A 606 7.67 2.97 32.80
N GLY A 607 7.70 2.73 34.11
CA GLY A 607 7.73 1.38 34.68
C GLY A 607 9.10 0.68 34.59
N ARG A 608 9.20 -0.52 35.19
CA ARG A 608 10.45 -1.30 35.27
C ARG A 608 10.34 -2.57 34.45
N PRO A 609 11.32 -2.89 33.58
CA PRO A 609 11.38 -4.17 32.93
C PRO A 609 11.47 -5.29 33.96
N THR A 610 10.60 -6.29 33.84
CA THR A 610 10.76 -7.51 34.63
C THR A 610 11.69 -8.44 33.87
N TRP A 611 12.94 -8.47 34.29
CA TRP A 611 13.89 -9.46 33.79
C TRP A 611 13.95 -10.66 34.76
N PRO A 612 14.27 -11.90 34.31
CA PRO A 612 14.47 -13.04 35.18
C PRO A 612 15.37 -12.64 36.33
N GLU A 613 15.00 -13.11 37.51
CA GLU A 613 15.73 -12.82 38.74
C GLU A 613 17.23 -13.08 38.53
N LYS A 614 18.07 -12.33 39.26
CA LYS A 614 19.54 -12.46 39.23
C LYS A 614 20.02 -13.93 39.22
N ALA A 615 19.32 -14.81 39.95
CA ALA A 615 19.60 -16.24 39.99
C ALA A 615 19.48 -16.99 38.65
N VAL A 616 18.74 -16.46 37.68
CA VAL A 616 18.65 -16.98 36.30
C VAL A 616 19.81 -16.44 35.47
N LEU A 617 20.18 -15.18 35.65
CA LEU A 617 21.34 -14.56 34.99
C LEU A 617 22.67 -15.18 35.45
N ASP A 618 22.77 -15.52 36.73
CA ASP A 618 23.93 -16.21 37.30
C ASP A 618 24.05 -17.67 36.79
N ARG A 619 22.95 -18.25 36.30
CA ARG A 619 22.91 -19.59 35.68
C ARG A 619 23.24 -19.59 34.19
N LEU A 620 23.27 -18.43 33.54
CA LEU A 620 23.78 -18.32 32.17
C LEU A 620 25.29 -18.58 32.21
N ALA A 621 25.70 -19.76 31.73
CA ALA A 621 27.10 -20.13 31.60
C ALA A 621 27.87 -19.07 30.80
N ASP A 622 29.15 -18.87 31.10
CA ASP A 622 30.00 -17.88 30.40
C ASP A 622 30.02 -18.08 28.87
N GLU A 623 29.83 -19.32 28.40
CA GLU A 623 29.67 -19.63 26.98
C GLU A 623 28.43 -18.99 26.34
N ALA A 624 27.34 -18.81 27.10
CA ALA A 624 26.11 -18.17 26.62
C ALA A 624 26.27 -16.65 26.52
N VAL A 625 27.15 -16.05 27.32
CA VAL A 625 27.53 -14.63 27.21
C VAL A 625 28.38 -14.38 25.96
N ALA A 626 29.13 -15.39 25.50
CA ALA A 626 30.00 -15.28 24.33
C ALA A 626 29.29 -15.45 22.98
N LYS A 627 28.06 -15.97 22.94
CA LYS A 627 27.29 -16.17 21.71
C LYS A 627 26.11 -15.20 21.64
N ALA A 628 25.80 -14.72 20.44
CA ALA A 628 24.60 -13.93 20.21
C ALA A 628 23.36 -14.74 20.64
N PRO A 629 22.44 -14.15 21.42
CA PRO A 629 21.24 -14.86 21.86
C PRO A 629 20.28 -15.07 20.68
N GLU A 630 19.74 -16.28 20.60
CA GLU A 630 18.63 -16.63 19.70
C GLU A 630 17.32 -16.55 20.50
N PHE A 631 16.28 -15.98 19.91
CA PHE A 631 15.00 -15.80 20.58
C PHE A 631 13.88 -16.57 19.89
N ARG A 632 12.99 -17.11 20.73
CA ARG A 632 11.71 -17.68 20.31
C ARG A 632 10.57 -16.92 20.96
N LEU A 633 9.68 -16.41 20.11
CA LEU A 633 8.55 -15.62 20.55
C LEU A 633 7.26 -16.29 20.11
N ALA A 634 6.26 -16.34 20.98
CA ALA A 634 4.91 -16.68 20.56
C ALA A 634 4.38 -15.55 19.68
N ALA A 635 3.73 -15.89 18.56
CA ALA A 635 3.17 -14.94 17.63
C ALA A 635 1.75 -15.34 17.21
N PRO A 636 0.91 -14.38 16.78
CA PRO A 636 -0.41 -14.69 16.25
C PRO A 636 -0.31 -15.49 14.96
N SER A 637 -1.31 -16.32 14.72
CA SER A 637 -1.47 -17.07 13.48
C SER A 637 -1.40 -16.15 12.27
N GLU A 638 -2.09 -15.01 12.30
CA GLU A 638 -2.22 -14.08 11.18
C GLU A 638 -0.84 -13.57 10.73
N LEU A 639 0.01 -13.21 11.69
CA LEU A 639 1.36 -12.73 11.42
C LEU A 639 2.25 -13.84 10.85
N THR A 640 2.20 -15.03 11.46
CA THR A 640 2.99 -16.16 10.96
C THR A 640 2.52 -16.66 9.61
N ASP A 641 1.22 -16.57 9.31
CA ASP A 641 0.64 -16.94 8.02
C ASP A 641 1.06 -15.94 6.95
N ALA A 642 1.08 -14.64 7.26
CA ALA A 642 1.60 -13.61 6.36
C ALA A 642 3.10 -13.82 6.07
N LEU A 643 3.91 -14.09 7.09
CA LEU A 643 5.33 -14.41 6.92
C LEU A 643 5.53 -15.68 6.09
N ARG A 644 4.79 -16.76 6.36
CA ARG A 644 4.88 -17.99 5.56
C ARG A 644 4.43 -17.79 4.13
N ALA A 645 3.35 -17.06 3.90
CA ALA A 645 2.80 -16.83 2.56
C ALA A 645 3.80 -16.13 1.64
N LEU A 646 4.69 -15.31 2.20
CA LEU A 646 5.76 -14.66 1.44
C LEU A 646 7.13 -15.32 1.60
N GLN A 647 7.48 -16.01 2.69
CA GLN A 647 8.84 -16.57 2.83
C GLN A 647 8.93 -18.03 2.39
N ALA A 648 7.82 -18.78 2.36
CA ALA A 648 7.86 -20.19 1.99
C ALA A 648 7.99 -20.35 0.45
N PRO A 649 8.80 -21.31 -0.02
CA PRO A 649 8.72 -21.77 -1.40
C PRO A 649 7.29 -22.27 -1.67
N SER A 650 6.70 -21.84 -2.79
CA SER A 650 5.31 -22.14 -3.19
C SER A 650 4.95 -23.63 -3.13
N SER A 651 5.94 -24.52 -3.26
CA SER A 651 5.78 -25.98 -3.23
C SER A 651 5.52 -26.58 -1.85
N THR A 652 5.76 -25.85 -0.75
CA THR A 652 5.67 -26.37 0.63
C THR A 652 4.37 -25.95 1.31
N ARG A 653 3.25 -26.60 0.96
CA ARG A 653 1.98 -26.44 1.70
C ARG A 653 2.07 -27.14 3.06
N ILE A 654 2.24 -26.36 4.13
CA ILE A 654 2.25 -26.85 5.51
C ILE A 654 0.81 -26.88 6.04
N THR A 655 0.29 -28.07 6.36
CA THR A 655 -1.08 -28.29 6.88
C THR A 655 -1.18 -28.33 8.41
N SER A 656 -0.07 -28.17 9.12
CA SER A 656 0.00 -28.32 10.58
C SER A 656 -0.26 -26.98 11.30
N THR A 657 -1.33 -26.92 12.09
CA THR A 657 -1.83 -25.73 12.80
C THR A 657 -1.30 -25.53 14.22
N THR A 658 -0.42 -26.39 14.74
CA THR A 658 -0.30 -26.52 16.20
C THR A 658 0.65 -25.56 16.90
N HIS A 659 1.59 -24.87 16.25
CA HIS A 659 2.47 -23.91 16.94
C HIS A 659 2.89 -22.70 16.08
N PHE A 660 2.64 -21.49 16.59
CA PHE A 660 2.93 -20.20 15.95
C PHE A 660 4.08 -19.48 16.70
N HIS A 661 5.31 -19.95 16.50
CA HIS A 661 6.50 -19.29 17.05
C HIS A 661 7.30 -18.57 15.97
N LEU A 662 7.82 -17.40 16.31
CA LEU A 662 8.85 -16.70 15.55
C LEU A 662 10.22 -17.06 16.09
N TYR A 663 11.15 -17.25 15.16
CA TYR A 663 12.55 -17.48 15.44
C TYR A 663 13.37 -16.29 14.98
N ALA A 664 13.99 -15.60 15.95
CA ALA A 664 14.83 -14.44 15.76
C ALA A 664 16.28 -14.83 16.09
N ARG A 665 17.05 -15.21 15.06
CA ARG A 665 18.40 -15.76 15.23
C ARG A 665 19.42 -14.70 15.66
N GLU A 666 19.57 -13.65 14.86
CA GLU A 666 20.55 -12.58 15.08
C GLU A 666 20.06 -11.25 14.48
N SER A 667 20.61 -10.12 14.91
CA SER A 667 20.26 -8.83 14.29
C SER A 667 20.60 -8.75 12.82
N GLY A 668 19.69 -8.15 12.05
CA GLY A 668 19.85 -7.99 10.61
C GLY A 668 19.59 -9.27 9.82
N THR A 669 19.34 -10.40 10.47
CA THR A 669 18.60 -11.50 9.84
C THR A 669 17.12 -11.30 10.12
N PRO A 670 16.23 -11.52 9.15
CA PRO A 670 14.80 -11.50 9.40
C PRO A 670 14.39 -12.60 10.38
N ALA A 671 13.44 -12.29 11.25
CA ALA A 671 12.71 -13.31 11.99
C ALA A 671 11.87 -14.13 11.02
N VAL A 672 11.89 -15.45 11.21
CA VAL A 672 11.17 -16.43 10.38
C VAL A 672 10.25 -17.28 11.25
N THR A 673 9.25 -17.90 10.65
CA THR A 673 8.40 -18.84 11.39
C THR A 673 9.16 -20.13 11.69
N ALA A 674 9.14 -20.59 12.94
CA ALA A 674 9.72 -21.88 13.31
C ALA A 674 8.83 -23.02 12.77
N SER A 675 9.29 -23.74 11.74
CA SER A 675 8.58 -24.93 11.26
C SER A 675 8.84 -26.10 12.20
N GLY A 676 7.77 -26.80 12.62
CA GLY A 676 7.80 -27.84 13.67
C GLY A 676 8.62 -29.10 13.40
N ARG A 677 9.51 -29.10 12.38
CA ARG A 677 10.45 -30.19 12.06
C ARG A 677 11.91 -29.86 12.36
N ALA A 678 12.27 -28.60 12.60
CA ALA A 678 13.58 -28.34 13.19
C ALA A 678 13.60 -29.05 14.55
N PRO A 679 14.54 -29.99 14.80
CA PRO A 679 14.60 -30.69 16.08
C PRO A 679 14.57 -29.62 17.16
N ALA A 680 13.64 -29.75 18.11
CA ALA A 680 13.57 -28.83 19.23
C ALA A 680 15.01 -28.68 19.76
N PRO A 681 15.65 -27.51 19.64
CA PRO A 681 16.95 -27.29 20.24
C PRO A 681 16.77 -27.70 21.69
N LYS A 682 17.74 -28.51 22.17
CA LYS A 682 17.66 -29.08 23.51
C LYS A 682 17.22 -27.95 24.47
N PRO A 683 16.16 -28.16 25.29
CA PRO A 683 15.45 -27.10 26.04
C PRO A 683 16.26 -26.43 27.16
N THR A 684 17.59 -26.41 27.05
CA THR A 684 18.51 -25.99 28.10
C THR A 684 19.14 -24.62 27.87
N ARG A 685 18.77 -23.87 26.81
CA ARG A 685 19.47 -22.62 26.45
C ARG A 685 18.60 -21.43 26.03
N GLU A 686 17.27 -21.56 26.00
CA GLU A 686 16.41 -20.51 25.44
C GLU A 686 15.88 -19.58 26.54
N PRO A 687 16.23 -18.28 26.53
CA PRO A 687 15.50 -17.31 27.33
C PRO A 687 14.10 -17.15 26.71
N THR A 688 13.11 -17.86 27.24
CA THR A 688 11.72 -17.43 27.08
C THR A 688 11.61 -16.05 27.69
N LEU A 689 11.59 -15.00 26.85
CA LEU A 689 11.41 -13.61 27.26
C LEU A 689 10.11 -13.50 28.05
N PRO A 690 10.13 -13.36 29.39
CA PRO A 690 8.92 -13.07 30.14
C PRO A 690 8.67 -11.57 29.95
N LEU A 691 7.92 -11.21 28.92
CA LEU A 691 7.43 -9.86 28.69
C LEU A 691 6.41 -9.53 29.78
N LYS A 692 6.82 -9.00 30.94
CA LYS A 692 5.89 -8.31 31.85
C LYS A 692 6.06 -6.78 31.71
N PRO A 693 5.03 -6.00 32.11
CA PRO A 693 4.93 -4.59 31.73
C PRO A 693 5.93 -3.71 32.49
N GLY A 694 6.35 -2.63 31.84
CA GLY A 694 7.21 -1.59 32.39
C GLY A 694 8.55 -1.45 31.67
N GLY A 695 8.98 -0.20 31.50
CA GLY A 695 10.27 0.25 31.02
C GLY A 695 10.45 0.16 29.51
N LEU A 696 11.70 0.29 29.10
CA LEU A 696 12.16 0.06 27.75
C LEU A 696 13.25 -1.01 27.78
N THR A 697 13.08 -2.08 27.02
CA THR A 697 14.02 -3.19 26.98
C THR A 697 14.60 -3.35 25.59
N VAL A 698 15.92 -3.55 25.49
CA VAL A 698 16.61 -3.96 24.27
C VAL A 698 17.31 -5.28 24.57
N CYS A 699 16.98 -6.33 23.84
CA CYS A 699 17.49 -7.69 24.01
C CYS A 699 18.12 -8.17 22.71
N GLY A 700 19.41 -8.48 22.76
CA GLY A 700 20.19 -8.79 21.58
C GLY A 700 20.36 -7.58 20.66
N GLY A 701 20.90 -7.84 19.49
CA GLY A 701 20.97 -6.89 18.40
C GLY A 701 22.20 -6.00 18.36
N ARG A 702 22.20 -5.10 17.36
CA ARG A 702 23.33 -4.25 17.01
C ARG A 702 23.01 -2.80 17.34
N LEU A 703 23.95 -2.09 17.93
CA LEU A 703 23.88 -0.65 18.10
C LEU A 703 25.16 0.04 17.68
N SER A 704 25.05 1.25 17.17
CA SER A 704 26.22 2.06 16.80
C SER A 704 25.82 3.51 16.88
N SER A 705 26.30 4.30 17.86
CA SER A 705 25.77 5.64 18.12
C SER A 705 24.28 5.61 18.49
N LEU A 706 23.92 4.73 19.44
CA LEU A 706 22.59 4.75 20.04
C LEU A 706 22.53 5.87 21.09
N THR A 707 21.63 6.83 20.91
CA THR A 707 21.52 8.00 21.78
C THR A 707 20.22 7.99 22.57
N PHE A 708 20.30 8.27 23.86
CA PHE A 708 19.17 8.71 24.68
C PHE A 708 19.41 10.17 25.06
N ARG A 709 18.56 11.07 24.58
CA ARG A 709 18.68 12.51 24.79
C ARG A 709 17.44 13.08 25.46
N THR A 710 17.62 13.68 26.63
CA THR A 710 16.57 14.45 27.33
C THR A 710 15.29 13.64 27.53
N CYS A 711 15.40 12.35 27.85
CA CYS A 711 14.24 11.47 28.05
C CYS A 711 13.63 11.67 29.45
N ASP A 712 12.31 11.55 29.57
CA ASP A 712 11.59 11.65 30.83
C ASP A 712 11.37 10.27 31.45
N PHE A 713 11.98 10.04 32.62
CA PHE A 713 11.78 8.81 33.39
C PHE A 713 10.62 9.01 34.39
N LEU A 714 9.44 8.55 33.99
CA LEU A 714 8.18 8.77 34.68
C LEU A 714 7.91 7.69 35.73
N GLY A 715 8.40 7.96 36.94
CA GLY A 715 8.20 7.13 38.14
C GLY A 715 9.51 6.62 38.73
N PRO A 716 9.51 6.18 40.00
CA PRO A 716 10.74 5.76 40.70
C PRO A 716 11.36 4.49 40.11
N ASN A 717 10.59 3.76 39.31
CA ASN A 717 10.94 2.47 38.74
C ASN A 717 11.15 2.54 37.22
N ALA A 718 11.10 3.74 36.61
CA ALA A 718 11.33 3.89 35.17
C ALA A 718 12.76 3.45 34.82
N THR A 719 12.90 2.44 33.97
CA THR A 719 14.21 1.85 33.63
C THR A 719 14.33 1.53 32.14
N VAL A 720 15.50 1.83 31.58
CA VAL A 720 15.96 1.29 30.30
C VAL A 720 16.87 0.11 30.58
N SER A 721 16.61 -1.04 29.97
CA SER A 721 17.43 -2.23 30.15
C SER A 721 17.97 -2.73 28.82
N LEU A 722 19.29 -2.89 28.71
CA LEU A 722 20.00 -3.33 27.52
C LEU A 722 20.69 -4.67 27.81
N HIS A 723 20.33 -5.72 27.10
CA HIS A 723 20.78 -7.09 27.34
C HIS A 723 21.39 -7.69 26.09
N HIS A 724 22.57 -8.30 26.21
CA HIS A 724 23.20 -9.05 25.10
C HIS A 724 23.37 -8.24 23.81
N ILE A 725 23.49 -6.92 23.94
CA ILE A 725 23.72 -5.98 22.84
C ILE A 725 25.20 -5.90 22.51
N ALA A 726 25.53 -5.57 21.26
CA ALA A 726 26.87 -5.06 20.99
C ALA A 726 26.96 -4.00 19.91
N GLY A 727 28.02 -3.19 20.02
CA GLY A 727 28.54 -2.37 18.95
C GLY A 727 29.35 -1.18 19.44
N THR A 728 29.33 -0.09 18.67
CA THR A 728 30.39 0.94 18.76
C THR A 728 30.15 1.96 19.87
N SER A 729 28.98 2.58 19.97
CA SER A 729 28.73 3.58 21.01
C SER A 729 27.29 3.60 21.52
N LEU A 730 27.18 3.83 22.82
CA LEU A 730 25.97 4.12 23.57
C LEU A 730 26.15 5.48 24.27
N GLU A 731 25.26 6.41 23.97
CA GLU A 731 25.31 7.79 24.40
C GLU A 731 24.06 8.12 25.23
N ILE A 732 24.26 8.41 26.51
CA ILE A 732 23.20 8.87 27.42
C ILE A 732 23.45 10.36 27.64
N CYS A 733 22.96 11.15 26.70
CA CYS A 733 23.27 12.56 26.58
C CYS A 733 22.19 13.41 27.25
N GLU A 734 22.62 14.49 27.90
CA GLU A 734 21.71 15.49 28.45
C GLU A 734 20.64 14.91 29.39
N GLN A 735 21.01 13.88 30.16
CA GLN A 735 20.06 13.12 30.97
C GLN A 735 20.13 13.57 32.43
N ARG A 736 19.04 14.14 32.96
CA ARG A 736 18.99 14.58 34.38
C ARG A 736 18.81 13.41 35.35
N VAL A 737 17.96 12.45 34.99
CA VAL A 737 17.46 11.39 35.87
C VAL A 737 17.21 10.13 35.06
N GLY A 738 17.26 8.96 35.69
CA GLY A 738 16.91 7.72 35.02
C GLY A 738 17.69 6.54 35.57
N THR A 739 17.18 5.34 35.29
CA THR A 739 17.87 4.10 35.62
C THR A 739 18.18 3.36 34.32
N PHE A 740 19.44 3.02 34.12
CA PHE A 740 19.92 2.20 33.01
C PHE A 740 20.54 0.92 33.54
N ASP A 741 20.04 -0.22 33.06
CA ASP A 741 20.57 -1.55 33.39
C ASP A 741 21.18 -2.16 32.12
N ILE A 742 22.49 -2.42 32.12
CA ILE A 742 23.23 -2.99 31.00
C ILE A 742 23.74 -4.37 31.42
N PHE A 743 23.42 -5.42 30.67
CA PHE A 743 23.78 -6.80 30.99
C PHE A 743 24.38 -7.52 29.79
N ALA A 744 25.49 -8.24 30.00
CA ALA A 744 26.13 -9.07 28.97
C ALA A 744 26.38 -8.33 27.63
N ALA A 745 26.74 -7.06 27.72
CA ALA A 745 26.89 -6.18 26.56
C ALA A 745 28.35 -6.06 26.09
N GLY A 746 28.58 -5.87 24.79
CA GLY A 746 29.87 -5.48 24.23
C GLY A 746 29.82 -4.07 23.66
N ILE A 747 30.39 -3.08 24.34
CA ILE A 747 30.26 -1.66 23.96
C ILE A 747 31.66 -1.05 23.81
N ARG A 748 31.96 -0.43 22.65
CA ARG A 748 33.25 0.27 22.49
C ARG A 748 33.29 1.64 23.18
N GLY A 749 32.17 2.37 23.19
CA GLY A 749 32.06 3.68 23.84
C GLY A 749 30.77 3.79 24.64
N LEU A 750 30.89 4.15 25.91
CA LEU A 750 29.79 4.46 26.80
C LEU A 750 29.97 5.89 27.30
N THR A 751 29.08 6.79 26.91
CA THR A 751 29.15 8.20 27.29
C THR A 751 27.91 8.57 28.09
N VAL A 752 28.09 9.24 29.23
CA VAL A 752 26.99 9.82 30.01
C VAL A 752 27.27 11.29 30.25
N THR A 753 26.34 12.17 29.90
CA THR A 753 26.44 13.61 30.14
C THR A 753 25.17 14.20 30.72
N ARG A 754 25.31 15.30 31.46
CA ARG A 754 24.19 16.09 31.97
C ARG A 754 23.71 17.11 30.92
N PRO A 755 22.50 17.68 31.05
CA PRO A 755 22.06 18.74 30.15
C PRO A 755 23.00 19.94 30.14
N VAL A 756 23.21 20.53 28.96
CA VAL A 756 24.06 21.71 28.81
C VAL A 756 23.53 22.89 29.62
N GLU A 757 22.20 23.05 29.71
CA GLU A 757 21.55 24.11 30.50
C GLU A 757 21.97 24.09 31.98
N ASP A 758 22.28 22.92 32.53
CA ASP A 758 22.69 22.78 33.93
C ASP A 758 24.17 23.20 34.14
N LEU A 759 24.95 23.40 33.06
CA LEU A 759 26.32 23.95 33.07
C LEU A 759 26.36 25.45 33.32
N ASP A 760 25.32 26.18 32.93
CA ASP A 760 25.26 27.64 33.06
C ASP A 760 24.67 28.11 34.41
N GLU A 761 24.28 27.18 35.31
CA GLU A 761 23.80 27.46 36.67
C GLU A 761 24.89 27.98 37.65
N ALA A 762 25.82 28.80 37.16
CA ALA A 762 26.36 29.92 37.93
C ALA A 762 25.33 31.07 38.05
N ALA A 763 24.14 30.92 37.44
CA ALA A 763 23.03 31.87 37.54
C ALA A 763 22.55 32.05 39.00
N PRO A 764 22.32 33.30 39.45
CA PRO A 764 22.13 33.64 40.86
C PRO A 764 20.84 33.04 41.46
N SER A 765 21.02 32.04 42.32
CA SER A 765 20.28 31.54 43.51
C SER A 765 18.82 31.96 43.87
N GLY A 766 18.05 32.65 43.03
CA GLY A 766 16.76 33.25 43.41
C GLY A 766 15.49 32.49 43.02
N ALA A 767 15.54 31.57 42.06
CA ALA A 767 14.35 30.88 41.56
C ALA A 767 14.22 29.47 42.16
N SER A 768 13.58 29.39 43.32
CA SER A 768 13.15 28.15 43.97
C SER A 768 12.19 27.37 43.07
N SER A 769 12.72 26.49 42.21
CA SER A 769 11.89 25.51 41.51
C SER A 769 11.57 24.38 42.48
N ASN A 770 10.33 24.38 42.98
CA ASN A 770 9.80 23.44 43.97
C ASN A 770 9.56 22.02 43.39
N ARG A 771 10.43 21.55 42.48
CA ARG A 771 10.24 20.31 41.71
C ARG A 771 11.00 19.12 42.32
N GLY A 772 10.46 18.59 43.42
CA GLY A 772 10.75 17.23 43.90
C GLY A 772 12.16 16.98 44.44
N GLY A 773 12.30 16.01 45.35
CA GLY A 773 13.60 15.65 45.95
C GLY A 773 14.69 15.30 44.93
N PRO A 774 15.96 15.20 45.36
CA PRO A 774 17.11 15.00 44.47
C PRO A 774 16.92 13.69 43.68
N ARG A 775 16.49 13.81 42.43
CA ARG A 775 16.39 12.68 41.51
C ARG A 775 17.81 12.37 41.03
N GLN A 776 18.26 11.14 41.27
CA GLN A 776 19.62 10.70 40.96
C GLN A 776 19.63 9.81 39.71
N PHE A 777 20.66 9.97 38.88
CA PHE A 777 20.93 9.06 37.76
C PHE A 777 21.55 7.76 38.29
N THR A 778 21.07 6.61 37.83
CA THR A 778 21.59 5.30 38.22
C THR A 778 21.96 4.50 36.98
N LEU A 779 23.19 3.99 36.95
CA LEU A 779 23.68 3.10 35.90
C LEU A 779 24.17 1.79 36.52
N ASN A 780 23.61 0.66 36.13
CA ASN A 780 24.05 -0.66 36.57
C ASN A 780 24.55 -1.43 35.35
N VAL A 781 25.82 -1.82 35.35
CA VAL A 781 26.46 -2.57 34.26
C VAL A 781 26.93 -3.90 34.81
N HIS A 782 26.50 -5.00 34.20
CA HIS A 782 26.72 -6.36 34.70
C HIS A 782 27.25 -7.27 33.58
N ARG A 783 28.32 -8.00 33.85
CA ARG A 783 28.90 -9.00 32.92
C ARG A 783 29.21 -8.43 31.53
N ALA A 784 29.54 -7.14 31.45
CA ALA A 784 29.73 -6.44 30.19
C ALA A 784 31.20 -6.24 29.84
N ARG A 785 31.50 -6.07 28.56
CA ARG A 785 32.79 -5.65 28.02
C ARG A 785 32.65 -4.22 27.52
N VAL A 786 33.32 -3.29 28.19
CA VAL A 786 33.27 -1.86 27.86
C VAL A 786 34.68 -1.42 27.51
N ILE A 787 34.93 -0.97 26.28
CA ILE A 787 36.26 -0.44 25.94
C ILE A 787 36.42 0.92 26.64
N ASN A 788 35.65 1.92 26.25
CA ASN A 788 35.76 3.26 26.83
C ASN A 788 34.46 3.64 27.53
N ALA A 789 34.56 4.08 28.78
CA ALA A 789 33.47 4.71 29.53
C ALA A 789 33.86 6.15 29.92
N TRP A 790 33.00 7.11 29.58
CA TRP A 790 33.17 8.52 29.89
C TRP A 790 31.96 9.06 30.66
N PHE A 791 32.21 9.59 31.85
CA PHE A 791 31.21 10.30 32.66
C PHE A 791 31.55 11.80 32.69
N GLY A 792 30.66 12.63 32.16
CA GLY A 792 30.83 14.08 32.12
C GLY A 792 30.81 14.74 33.51
N VAL A 793 31.23 16.00 33.57
CA VAL A 793 31.28 16.79 34.82
C VAL A 793 29.91 16.98 35.46
N ASN A 794 29.88 17.15 36.79
CA ASN A 794 28.68 17.49 37.57
C ASN A 794 27.49 16.53 37.43
N LEU A 795 27.73 15.29 37.01
CA LEU A 795 26.74 14.22 37.09
C LEU A 795 26.41 13.93 38.56
N LYS A 796 25.13 13.66 38.86
CA LYS A 796 24.67 13.28 40.21
C LYS A 796 24.09 11.88 40.19
N GLY A 797 24.50 11.05 41.15
CA GLY A 797 23.98 9.70 41.32
C GLY A 797 25.09 8.66 41.39
N LYS A 798 24.87 7.47 40.85
CA LYS A 798 25.81 6.35 40.96
C LYS A 798 25.90 5.49 39.72
N ALA A 799 27.08 4.92 39.48
CA ALA A 799 27.28 3.82 38.54
C ALA A 799 27.84 2.60 39.27
N SER A 800 27.39 1.40 38.92
CA SER A 800 27.92 0.14 39.42
C SER A 800 28.32 -0.73 38.24
N PHE A 801 29.54 -1.25 38.24
CA PHE A 801 30.05 -2.21 37.27
C PHE A 801 30.33 -3.52 38.00
N ASP A 802 29.62 -4.59 37.68
CA ASP A 802 29.72 -5.89 38.36
C ASP A 802 30.10 -7.01 37.38
N ASP A 803 31.21 -7.70 37.65
CA ASP A 803 31.76 -8.76 36.76
C ASP A 803 32.04 -8.26 35.33
N CYS A 804 32.46 -7.00 35.20
CA CYS A 804 32.73 -6.37 33.91
C CYS A 804 34.21 -6.44 33.53
N LEU A 805 34.49 -6.27 32.24
CA LEU A 805 35.82 -6.01 31.70
C LEU A 805 35.85 -4.62 31.07
N ILE A 806 36.66 -3.72 31.63
CA ILE A 806 36.67 -2.30 31.28
C ILE A 806 38.07 -1.91 30.79
N LEU A 807 38.24 -1.46 29.54
CA LEU A 807 39.57 -1.02 29.11
C LEU A 807 39.92 0.31 29.78
N GLN A 808 39.08 1.32 29.61
CA GLN A 808 39.29 2.65 30.17
C GLN A 808 37.97 3.20 30.70
N LEU A 809 37.99 3.72 31.92
CA LEU A 809 36.90 4.49 32.51
C LEU A 809 37.43 5.82 33.03
N VAL A 810 36.85 6.90 32.54
CA VAL A 810 37.15 8.26 32.99
C VAL A 810 35.89 8.89 33.57
N ASN A 811 36.00 9.30 34.82
CA ASN A 811 34.96 10.03 35.51
C ASN A 811 35.39 11.48 35.76
N ALA A 812 34.73 12.41 35.08
CA ALA A 812 34.97 13.84 35.26
C ALA A 812 34.06 14.46 36.34
N SER A 813 33.17 13.69 36.97
CA SER A 813 32.25 14.20 38.00
C SER A 813 32.71 13.87 39.42
N GLU A 814 32.66 14.88 40.29
CA GLU A 814 32.91 14.71 41.73
C GLU A 814 31.69 14.16 42.48
N SER A 815 30.48 14.37 41.96
CA SER A 815 29.22 13.96 42.60
C SER A 815 28.62 12.68 42.02
N PHE A 816 29.38 11.97 41.18
CA PHE A 816 29.01 10.70 40.59
C PHE A 816 30.14 9.71 40.81
N THR A 817 29.88 8.66 41.57
CA THR A 817 30.92 7.69 41.95
C THR A 817 30.67 6.36 41.26
N PRO A 818 31.46 6.00 40.22
CA PRO A 818 31.42 4.66 39.65
C PRO A 818 32.11 3.66 40.60
N THR A 819 31.39 2.61 40.98
CA THR A 819 31.88 1.51 41.81
C THR A 819 32.15 0.27 40.95
N LEU A 820 33.32 -0.34 41.09
CA LEU A 820 33.71 -1.56 40.37
C LEU A 820 33.67 -2.80 41.28
N LEU A 821 32.63 -3.62 41.15
CA LEU A 821 32.44 -4.89 41.86
C LEU A 821 32.95 -6.05 41.01
N ARG A 822 33.90 -6.85 41.51
CA ARG A 822 34.39 -8.08 40.82
C ARG A 822 34.81 -7.85 39.35
N SER A 823 35.13 -6.61 38.97
CA SER A 823 35.36 -6.20 37.59
C SER A 823 36.85 -6.04 37.32
N ARG A 824 37.28 -6.40 36.12
CA ARG A 824 38.65 -6.20 35.64
C ARG A 824 38.72 -4.89 34.87
N TYR A 825 39.80 -4.15 35.06
CA TYR A 825 40.02 -2.89 34.35
C TYR A 825 41.49 -2.70 33.98
N PHE A 826 41.77 -1.82 33.01
CA PHE A 826 43.14 -1.45 32.64
C PHE A 826 43.47 0.03 32.94
N GLY A 827 42.49 0.94 32.83
CA GLY A 827 42.66 2.35 33.17
C GLY A 827 41.44 2.93 33.89
N LEU A 828 41.68 3.55 35.05
CA LEU A 828 40.66 4.26 35.83
C LEU A 828 41.11 5.68 36.14
N VAL A 829 40.20 6.64 35.99
CA VAL A 829 40.40 8.03 36.41
C VAL A 829 39.19 8.44 37.24
N ASN A 830 39.41 8.78 38.53
CA ASN A 830 38.40 9.19 39.51
C ASN A 830 37.25 8.17 39.74
N ALA A 831 37.59 6.89 39.90
CA ALA A 831 36.64 5.82 40.20
C ALA A 831 37.03 5.10 41.50
N GLU A 832 36.03 4.60 42.23
CA GLU A 832 36.25 3.87 43.48
C GLU A 832 36.36 2.36 43.25
N THR A 833 37.42 1.76 43.79
CA THR A 833 37.57 0.32 43.90
C THR A 833 37.25 -0.13 45.33
N PRO A 834 36.39 -1.15 45.53
CA PRO A 834 36.13 -1.71 46.85
C PRO A 834 37.43 -2.21 47.49
N LYS A 835 37.68 -1.83 48.74
CA LYS A 835 38.90 -2.18 49.50
C LYS A 835 39.11 -3.69 49.70
N ASP A 836 38.09 -4.51 49.45
CA ASP A 836 38.08 -5.96 49.72
C ASP A 836 38.50 -6.83 48.51
N LEU A 837 38.83 -6.24 47.36
CA LEU A 837 39.36 -6.95 46.19
C LEU A 837 40.88 -7.17 46.32
N LEU A 838 41.27 -8.05 47.24
CA LEU A 838 42.66 -8.48 47.53
C LEU A 838 43.26 -9.43 46.47
N VAL A 839 42.92 -9.25 45.20
CA VAL A 839 43.66 -9.86 44.09
C VAL A 839 44.08 -8.73 43.18
N GLU A 840 45.23 -8.11 43.49
CA GLU A 840 46.00 -7.42 42.45
C GLU A 840 46.08 -8.40 41.27
N PRO A 841 45.62 -8.01 40.07
CA PRO A 841 45.82 -8.83 38.90
C PRO A 841 47.34 -9.06 38.82
N LYS A 842 47.79 -10.31 38.89
CA LYS A 842 49.17 -10.65 38.50
C LYS A 842 49.31 -10.23 37.03
N GLY A 843 49.73 -9.00 36.78
CA GLY A 843 49.70 -8.36 35.47
C GLY A 843 48.99 -7.00 35.38
N SER A 844 48.62 -6.33 36.49
CA SER A 844 48.32 -4.89 36.43
C SER A 844 49.59 -4.16 36.04
N ILE A 845 49.74 -3.85 34.75
CA ILE A 845 50.77 -2.96 34.26
C ILE A 845 50.38 -1.57 34.78
N GLU A 846 51.11 -1.05 35.77
CA GLU A 846 51.06 0.38 36.07
C GLU A 846 51.54 1.12 34.82
N ILE A 847 50.60 1.70 34.07
CA ILE A 847 50.86 2.42 32.82
C ILE A 847 51.77 3.65 33.03
N ALA A 848 51.98 4.07 34.29
CA ALA A 848 52.87 5.18 34.63
C ALA A 848 54.34 4.94 34.22
N ASP A 849 54.82 3.69 34.15
CA ASP A 849 56.24 3.37 33.89
C ASP A 849 56.51 2.80 32.49
N ALA A 850 55.48 2.49 31.70
CA ALA A 850 55.64 2.00 30.35
C ALA A 850 55.65 3.18 29.37
N GLY A 851 56.85 3.66 28.98
CA GLY A 851 56.99 4.65 27.91
C GLY A 851 56.31 4.21 26.61
N ILE A 852 55.11 4.73 26.35
CA ILE A 852 54.29 4.37 25.18
C ILE A 852 54.77 5.17 23.97
N GLU A 853 55.84 4.72 23.32
CA GLU A 853 56.22 5.22 21.99
C GLU A 853 55.72 4.30 20.85
N THR A 854 55.23 3.09 21.13
CA THR A 854 54.60 2.26 20.09
C THR A 854 53.42 1.44 20.61
N LEU A 855 52.27 1.53 19.93
CA LEU A 855 51.09 0.67 20.10
C LEU A 855 51.36 -0.83 19.78
N GLY A 856 52.58 -1.18 19.39
CA GLY A 856 52.99 -2.52 18.95
C GLY A 856 53.07 -3.59 20.05
N GLY A 857 52.80 -3.23 21.31
CA GLY A 857 52.80 -4.14 22.46
C GLY A 857 51.42 -4.45 23.04
N LEU A 858 50.32 -3.98 22.44
CA LEU A 858 48.98 -4.37 22.91
C LEU A 858 48.85 -5.89 22.76
N ALA A 859 48.70 -6.60 23.89
CA ALA A 859 48.56 -8.05 23.92
C ALA A 859 47.51 -8.50 22.89
N PRO A 860 47.71 -9.61 22.14
CA PRO A 860 46.73 -10.18 21.22
C PRO A 860 45.32 -10.32 21.83
N GLU A 861 45.25 -10.41 23.16
CA GLU A 861 44.04 -10.37 23.97
C GLU A 861 43.22 -9.08 23.79
N LEU A 862 43.85 -7.90 23.68
CA LEU A 862 43.16 -6.61 23.48
C LEU A 862 42.60 -6.45 22.06
N VAL A 863 43.35 -6.91 21.05
CA VAL A 863 42.87 -6.98 19.66
C VAL A 863 41.72 -8.00 19.56
N GLY A 864 41.87 -9.16 20.20
CA GLY A 864 40.83 -10.16 20.31
C GLY A 864 39.59 -9.64 21.04
N LEU A 865 39.74 -8.84 22.08
CA LEU A 865 38.64 -8.20 22.80
C LEU A 865 37.87 -7.19 21.93
N SER A 866 38.58 -6.38 21.15
CA SER A 866 37.96 -5.43 20.21
C SER A 866 37.22 -6.12 19.06
N ARG A 867 37.75 -7.25 18.56
CA ARG A 867 37.10 -8.11 17.56
C ARG A 867 35.87 -8.85 18.12
N ASN A 868 35.97 -9.38 19.34
CA ASN A 868 34.88 -10.07 20.03
C ASN A 868 33.71 -9.17 20.44
N ILE A 869 33.85 -7.84 20.34
CA ILE A 869 32.76 -6.87 20.52
C ILE A 869 31.95 -6.71 19.23
N ASP A 870 32.50 -7.12 18.07
CA ASP A 870 31.77 -7.11 16.81
C ASP A 870 31.21 -8.51 16.52
N PHE A 871 29.92 -8.72 16.81
CA PHE A 871 29.23 -9.97 16.48
C PHE A 871 29.30 -10.33 14.98
N ARG A 872 29.70 -9.40 14.11
CA ARG A 872 29.89 -9.63 12.66
C ARG A 872 30.99 -10.65 12.35
N GLU A 873 32.10 -10.67 13.10
CA GLU A 873 33.25 -11.53 12.78
C GLU A 873 33.12 -12.97 13.28
N SER A 874 32.20 -13.24 14.21
CA SER A 874 31.93 -14.60 14.70
C SER A 874 31.06 -15.45 13.77
N VAL A 875 30.58 -14.87 12.66
CA VAL A 875 29.90 -15.61 11.60
C VAL A 875 30.98 -16.17 10.70
N PRO A 876 31.21 -17.50 10.66
CA PRO A 876 31.98 -18.08 9.57
C PRO A 876 31.27 -17.63 8.30
N ASP A 877 31.98 -17.03 7.34
CA ASP A 877 31.46 -16.83 6.00
C ASP A 877 30.63 -18.06 5.64
N LEU A 878 29.39 -17.83 5.19
CA LEU A 878 28.52 -18.88 4.66
C LEU A 878 29.27 -19.47 3.46
N ALA A 879 30.18 -20.39 3.74
CA ALA A 879 30.73 -21.34 2.82
C ALA A 879 29.52 -22.15 2.39
N VAL A 880 28.93 -21.71 1.27
CA VAL A 880 28.12 -22.58 0.43
C VAL A 880 29.01 -23.79 0.20
N ASP A 881 28.60 -24.92 0.78
CA ASP A 881 29.29 -26.20 0.67
C ASP A 881 29.27 -26.60 -0.81
N SER A 882 30.26 -26.14 -1.58
CA SER A 882 30.48 -26.53 -2.97
C SER A 882 31.16 -27.89 -3.03
N LYS A 883 30.56 -28.88 -2.35
CA LYS A 883 30.91 -30.30 -2.48
C LYS A 883 29.77 -31.03 -3.17
N GLU A 884 29.60 -30.73 -4.44
CA GLU A 884 29.13 -31.63 -5.51
C GLU A 884 29.09 -30.84 -6.82
N GLU A 885 30.26 -30.65 -7.44
CA GLU A 885 30.51 -30.73 -8.88
C GLU A 885 32.02 -30.84 -9.14
#